data_AF-A0A8C6JTQ0-F1
#
_entry.id   AF-A0A8C6JTQ0-F1
#
_cell.length_a   1.000
_cell.length_b   1.000
_cell.length_c   1.000
_cell.angle_alpha   90.00
_cell.angle_beta   90.00
_cell.angle_gamma   90.00
#
_symmetry.space_group_name_H-M   'P 1'
#
loop_
_entity.id
_entity.type
_entity.pdbx_description
1 polymer ?
#
loop_
_entity_poly.entity_id
_entity_poly.type
_entity_poly.pdbx_seq_one_letter_code
_entity_poly.pdbx_strand_id
1 'polypeptide(L)'
;ITETAEDFAFKLNAAVRDSNMKDVLELLEKGADVNSKAESGWTPLQSAVQANEENLVRLLLCKGACPHARKDNGGTAFIEAAIVGNVNILELLLDRGVNINDYDDNGFTAFMEAAWYGKEEALKFLYSKGANVNLRRVVSEEKEKLHKGGVTALMDACRKGHFSVVKTLVQEMGADMNICDNKDRNALIHALKEGCAKERYESAVSIGLFLLDHGVDVNSKDECGKTALILAVEMQSPDLVKALLEKGKIDIDDADEEGNTALMVAVEKNNYNIAKLLCEKGARTDVGDLIAVANRNRAHNMALLLRQYNAKFVPQAFKDWEPKSKCWRDQLKKLYKIYHPVIGKLKTFQCIQQRIQNTFQGGIYLGIYNGTEVAVKISRSTEGDKEKKFYEQCNNCEHLLKLFQFEKAKGYVYLCFPLWEKNLEQHLQEPEGQICCKGALRMIFQAVRELHSLGFAHQDLHPSNFLIDLGGKIYLADFDNKRKLIEGKQELVNSDLEALGSLVLYVLTGGKKPLQQVSAEDLVADSPDYNEALDLVSSLVSHDEQGLEDLSKHPYFWSKQTRFNFLKTVWNKIKDLHNRKAVFQAPNATESFPYPSWTKEINKDVLNIMENPKKGRSFKYSNNVTDLLRLIRNLDEHPDIRISNKIGDHAEYFLKLFPALTIYVYNSLRQNPEYRHFADIQYPFL
;
A
#
# COMPACT_ATOMS: atom_id res chain seq x y z
N ILE A 1 0.93 -43.04 -18.14
CA ILE A 1 0.27 -41.87 -17.52
C ILE A 1 -1.16 -41.93 -18.01
N THR A 2 -2.12 -42.23 -17.14
CA THR A 2 -3.55 -42.24 -17.50
C THR A 2 -3.98 -40.80 -17.68
N GLU A 3 -4.41 -40.43 -18.89
CA GLU A 3 -4.95 -39.10 -19.17
C GLU A 3 -6.19 -38.87 -18.30
N THR A 4 -6.18 -37.78 -17.56
CA THR A 4 -7.28 -37.41 -16.66
C THR A 4 -8.44 -36.80 -17.46
N ALA A 5 -9.64 -36.77 -16.88
CA ALA A 5 -10.78 -36.09 -17.50
C ALA A 5 -10.49 -34.59 -17.77
N GLU A 6 -9.69 -33.96 -16.92
CA GLU A 6 -9.22 -32.57 -17.09
C GLU A 6 -8.27 -32.44 -18.29
N ASP A 7 -7.38 -33.41 -18.51
CA ASP A 7 -6.50 -33.42 -19.69
C ASP A 7 -7.32 -33.53 -20.99
N PHE A 8 -8.37 -34.36 -21.02
CA PHE A 8 -9.27 -34.47 -22.17
C PHE A 8 -10.07 -33.17 -22.40
N ALA A 9 -10.55 -32.53 -21.34
CA ALA A 9 -11.28 -31.26 -21.43
C ALA A 9 -10.41 -30.15 -22.03
N PHE A 10 -9.15 -30.06 -21.59
CA PHE A 10 -8.18 -29.09 -22.10
C PHE A 10 -7.84 -29.37 -23.57
N LYS A 11 -7.53 -30.62 -23.91
CA LYS A 11 -7.18 -31.02 -25.29
C LYS A 11 -8.34 -30.81 -26.27
N LEU A 12 -9.57 -31.15 -25.86
CA LEU A 12 -10.75 -30.96 -26.71
C LEU A 12 -11.00 -29.48 -26.97
N ASN A 13 -10.94 -28.64 -25.94
CA ASN A 13 -11.08 -27.18 -26.13
C ASN A 13 -9.95 -26.60 -26.99
N ALA A 14 -8.70 -27.04 -26.81
CA ALA A 14 -7.59 -26.61 -27.65
C ALA A 14 -7.80 -27.01 -29.12
N ALA A 15 -8.15 -28.27 -29.40
CA ALA A 15 -8.42 -28.75 -30.75
C ALA A 15 -9.56 -27.99 -31.44
N VAL A 16 -10.61 -27.63 -30.68
CA VAL A 16 -11.70 -26.80 -31.19
C VAL A 16 -11.24 -25.38 -31.52
N ARG A 17 -10.44 -24.75 -30.65
CA ARG A 17 -9.91 -23.39 -30.88
C ARG A 17 -8.99 -23.31 -32.09
N ASP A 18 -8.27 -24.39 -32.37
CA ASP A 18 -7.39 -24.52 -33.53
C ASP A 18 -8.13 -24.97 -34.80
N SER A 19 -9.46 -25.07 -34.75
CA SER A 19 -10.33 -25.55 -35.84
C SER A 19 -9.94 -26.94 -36.38
N ASN A 20 -9.28 -27.79 -35.57
CA ASN A 20 -8.81 -29.10 -36.02
C ASN A 20 -9.91 -30.17 -35.87
N MET A 21 -10.77 -30.25 -36.89
CA MET A 21 -11.89 -31.20 -36.96
C MET A 21 -11.49 -32.66 -36.72
N LYS A 22 -10.31 -33.08 -37.18
CA LYS A 22 -9.85 -34.47 -37.05
C LYS A 22 -9.57 -34.79 -35.58
N ASP A 23 -8.84 -33.92 -34.90
CA ASP A 23 -8.49 -34.12 -33.50
C ASP A 23 -9.74 -34.02 -32.60
N VAL A 24 -10.67 -33.12 -32.92
CA VAL A 24 -11.97 -33.04 -32.23
C VAL A 24 -12.75 -34.35 -32.33
N LEU A 25 -12.85 -34.94 -33.52
CA LEU A 25 -13.52 -36.22 -33.71
C LEU A 25 -12.82 -37.35 -32.95
N GLU A 26 -11.49 -37.45 -33.06
CA GLU A 26 -10.71 -38.48 -32.38
C GLU A 26 -10.84 -38.39 -30.85
N LEU A 27 -10.83 -37.17 -30.29
CA LEU A 27 -10.99 -36.95 -28.85
C LEU A 27 -12.39 -37.32 -28.37
N LEU A 28 -13.44 -36.96 -29.12
CA LEU A 28 -14.82 -37.37 -28.80
C LEU A 28 -15.01 -38.88 -28.90
N GLU A 29 -14.38 -39.55 -29.88
CA GLU A 29 -14.39 -41.02 -30.02
C GLU A 29 -13.65 -41.71 -28.87
N LYS A 30 -12.59 -41.09 -28.34
CA LYS A 30 -11.87 -41.54 -27.13
C LYS A 30 -12.63 -41.30 -25.82
N GLY A 31 -13.84 -40.73 -25.90
CA GLY A 31 -14.71 -40.52 -24.75
C GLY A 31 -14.52 -39.17 -24.03
N ALA A 32 -13.92 -38.18 -24.70
CA ALA A 32 -13.91 -36.82 -24.18
C ALA A 32 -15.35 -36.31 -24.02
N ASP A 33 -15.67 -35.75 -22.85
CA ASP A 33 -16.99 -35.17 -22.62
C ASP A 33 -17.15 -33.89 -23.45
N VAL A 34 -18.13 -33.90 -24.36
CA VAL A 34 -18.49 -32.76 -25.23
C VAL A 34 -18.94 -31.52 -24.44
N ASN A 35 -19.37 -31.70 -23.18
CA ASN A 35 -19.79 -30.65 -22.27
C ASN A 35 -18.73 -30.30 -21.21
N SER A 36 -17.52 -30.87 -21.34
CA SER A 36 -16.42 -30.59 -20.44
C SER A 36 -16.09 -29.09 -20.37
N LYS A 37 -15.68 -28.64 -19.18
CA LYS A 37 -15.27 -27.26 -18.95
C LYS A 37 -13.74 -27.18 -18.85
N ALA A 38 -13.15 -26.32 -19.66
CA ALA A 38 -11.74 -25.93 -19.55
C ALA A 38 -11.59 -24.69 -18.65
N GLU A 39 -10.42 -24.05 -18.68
CA GLU A 39 -10.12 -22.84 -17.92
C GLU A 39 -11.21 -21.77 -18.08
N SER A 40 -11.59 -21.11 -16.98
CA SER A 40 -12.71 -20.14 -16.93
C SER A 40 -14.09 -20.69 -17.32
N GLY A 41 -14.27 -22.01 -17.25
CA GLY A 41 -15.54 -22.68 -17.46
C GLY A 41 -15.95 -22.83 -18.93
N TRP A 42 -15.04 -22.60 -19.88
CA TRP A 42 -15.33 -22.66 -21.32
C TRP A 42 -15.67 -24.09 -21.76
N THR A 43 -16.76 -24.22 -22.50
CA THR A 43 -17.15 -25.47 -23.17
C THR A 43 -16.63 -25.54 -24.60
N PRO A 44 -16.44 -26.75 -25.17
CA PRO A 44 -16.12 -26.93 -26.58
C PRO A 44 -17.09 -26.16 -27.51
N LEU A 45 -18.38 -26.14 -27.19
CA LEU A 45 -19.37 -25.42 -28.00
C LEU A 45 -19.10 -23.91 -28.04
N GLN A 46 -18.83 -23.27 -26.90
CA GLN A 46 -18.49 -21.85 -26.84
C GLN A 46 -17.16 -21.55 -27.54
N SER A 47 -16.17 -22.44 -27.39
CA SER A 47 -14.89 -22.33 -28.10
C SER A 47 -15.08 -22.38 -29.63
N ALA A 48 -15.95 -23.24 -30.13
CA ALA A 48 -16.27 -23.33 -31.56
C ALA A 48 -17.00 -22.08 -32.08
N VAL A 49 -17.92 -21.54 -31.28
CA VAL A 49 -18.60 -20.27 -31.58
C VAL A 49 -17.59 -19.13 -31.63
N GLN A 50 -16.69 -19.02 -30.65
CA GLN A 50 -15.68 -17.97 -30.59
C GLN A 50 -14.68 -18.07 -31.75
N ALA A 51 -14.35 -19.28 -32.20
CA ALA A 51 -13.56 -19.53 -33.41
C ALA A 51 -14.32 -19.23 -34.71
N ASN A 52 -15.62 -18.94 -34.63
CA ASN A 52 -16.52 -18.70 -35.76
C ASN A 52 -16.65 -19.90 -36.72
N GLU A 53 -16.55 -21.13 -36.19
CA GLU A 53 -16.54 -22.37 -36.98
C GLU A 53 -17.92 -23.05 -36.98
N GLU A 54 -18.81 -22.62 -37.87
CA GLU A 54 -20.19 -23.11 -37.93
C GLU A 54 -20.28 -24.66 -38.04
N ASN A 55 -19.38 -25.29 -38.80
CA ASN A 55 -19.33 -26.74 -38.95
C ASN A 55 -19.00 -27.46 -37.64
N LEU A 56 -18.08 -26.90 -36.83
CA LEU A 56 -17.76 -27.44 -35.52
C LEU A 56 -18.91 -27.24 -34.55
N VAL A 57 -19.58 -26.09 -34.58
CA VAL A 57 -20.79 -25.84 -33.78
C VAL A 57 -21.86 -26.88 -34.11
N ARG A 58 -22.13 -27.15 -35.39
CA ARG A 58 -23.07 -28.20 -35.82
C ARG A 58 -22.65 -29.59 -35.34
N LEU A 59 -21.37 -29.95 -35.50
CA LEU A 59 -20.85 -31.24 -35.04
C LEU A 59 -21.06 -31.42 -33.53
N LEU A 60 -20.62 -30.47 -32.72
CA LEU A 60 -20.67 -30.55 -31.26
C LEU A 60 -22.11 -30.64 -30.77
N LEU A 61 -23.01 -29.84 -31.35
CA LEU A 61 -24.45 -29.92 -31.09
C LEU A 61 -25.05 -31.27 -31.48
N CYS A 62 -24.62 -31.89 -32.59
CA CYS A 62 -25.04 -33.25 -32.97
C CYS A 62 -24.48 -34.33 -32.04
N LYS A 63 -23.33 -34.07 -31.40
CA LYS A 63 -22.68 -34.96 -30.43
C LYS A 63 -23.20 -34.74 -29.00
N GLY A 64 -24.21 -33.91 -28.79
CA GLY A 64 -24.87 -33.73 -27.49
C GLY A 64 -24.33 -32.56 -26.66
N ALA A 65 -23.63 -31.59 -27.27
CA ALA A 65 -23.29 -30.34 -26.59
C ALA A 65 -24.55 -29.60 -26.14
N CYS A 66 -24.57 -29.16 -24.89
CA CYS A 66 -25.67 -28.44 -24.28
C CYS A 66 -25.63 -26.95 -24.70
N PRO A 67 -26.62 -26.44 -25.46
CA PRO A 67 -26.65 -25.04 -25.88
C PRO A 67 -26.89 -24.07 -24.72
N HIS A 68 -27.40 -24.56 -23.58
CA HIS A 68 -27.66 -23.79 -22.36
C HIS A 68 -26.49 -23.78 -21.38
N ALA A 69 -25.36 -24.42 -21.72
CA ALA A 69 -24.20 -24.45 -20.84
C ALA A 69 -23.65 -23.03 -20.62
N ARG A 70 -23.33 -22.73 -19.36
CA ARG A 70 -22.79 -21.43 -18.91
C ARG A 70 -21.32 -21.58 -18.52
N LYS A 71 -20.47 -20.65 -19.00
CA LYS A 71 -19.09 -20.49 -18.50
C LYS A 71 -19.08 -19.72 -17.17
N ASP A 72 -17.92 -19.48 -16.57
CA ASP A 72 -17.83 -18.97 -15.19
C ASP A 72 -18.43 -17.57 -14.99
N ASN A 73 -18.57 -16.77 -16.05
CA ASN A 73 -19.26 -15.48 -15.99
C ASN A 73 -20.76 -15.56 -16.33
N GLY A 74 -21.30 -16.75 -16.53
CA GLY A 74 -22.68 -16.99 -16.94
C GLY A 74 -22.95 -16.94 -18.45
N GLY A 75 -21.96 -16.57 -19.27
CA GLY A 75 -22.13 -16.49 -20.72
C GLY A 75 -22.47 -17.84 -21.35
N THR A 76 -23.38 -17.84 -22.33
CA THR A 76 -23.78 -19.03 -23.11
C THR A 76 -23.21 -18.97 -24.53
N ALA A 77 -23.24 -20.08 -25.27
CA ALA A 77 -22.83 -20.10 -26.68
C ALA A 77 -23.64 -19.08 -27.53
N PHE A 78 -24.89 -18.82 -27.17
CA PHE A 78 -25.75 -17.85 -27.86
C PHE A 78 -25.28 -16.40 -27.65
N ILE A 79 -24.86 -16.05 -26.43
CA ILE A 79 -24.29 -14.73 -26.12
C ILE A 79 -22.95 -14.54 -26.87
N GLU A 80 -22.07 -15.54 -26.87
CA GLU A 80 -20.80 -15.48 -27.63
C GLU A 80 -21.03 -15.32 -29.14
N ALA A 81 -22.06 -15.95 -29.70
CA ALA A 81 -22.37 -15.85 -31.13
C ALA A 81 -22.71 -14.39 -31.52
N ALA A 82 -23.31 -13.62 -30.62
CA ALA A 82 -23.58 -12.21 -30.83
C ALA A 82 -22.33 -11.32 -30.72
N ILE A 83 -21.37 -11.69 -29.85
CA ILE A 83 -20.04 -11.04 -29.77
C ILE A 83 -19.30 -11.20 -31.10
N VAL A 84 -19.30 -12.41 -31.65
CA VAL A 84 -18.71 -12.70 -32.97
C VAL A 84 -19.50 -12.01 -34.08
N GLY A 85 -20.82 -11.99 -33.94
CA GLY A 85 -21.77 -11.38 -34.88
C GLY A 85 -22.17 -12.31 -36.03
N ASN A 86 -22.07 -13.63 -35.85
CA ASN A 86 -22.43 -14.61 -36.87
C ASN A 86 -23.91 -14.99 -36.76
N VAL A 87 -24.72 -14.49 -37.71
CA VAL A 87 -26.17 -14.73 -37.78
C VAL A 87 -26.51 -16.22 -37.94
N ASN A 88 -25.74 -16.99 -38.70
CA ASN A 88 -26.02 -18.41 -38.91
C ASN A 88 -25.87 -19.21 -37.62
N ILE A 89 -24.85 -18.88 -36.81
CA ILE A 89 -24.64 -19.53 -35.51
C ILE A 89 -25.76 -19.11 -34.53
N LEU A 90 -26.15 -17.83 -34.54
CA LEU A 90 -27.28 -17.35 -33.72
C LEU A 90 -28.58 -18.09 -34.08
N GLU A 91 -28.88 -18.23 -35.38
CA GLU A 91 -30.04 -18.97 -35.86
C GLU A 91 -29.99 -20.44 -35.47
N LEU A 92 -28.84 -21.10 -35.69
CA LEU A 92 -28.64 -22.50 -35.32
C LEU A 92 -28.87 -22.75 -33.82
N LEU A 93 -28.45 -21.83 -32.95
CA LEU A 93 -28.63 -21.96 -31.50
C LEU A 93 -30.08 -21.66 -31.08
N LEU A 94 -30.75 -20.70 -31.69
CA LEU A 94 -32.20 -20.45 -31.48
C LEU A 94 -33.04 -21.68 -31.82
N ASP A 95 -32.71 -22.39 -32.90
CA ASP A 95 -33.38 -23.63 -33.28
C ASP A 95 -33.21 -24.75 -32.23
N ARG A 96 -32.25 -24.61 -31.29
CA ARG A 96 -32.06 -25.52 -30.15
C ARG A 96 -32.74 -25.07 -28.87
N GLY A 97 -33.64 -24.09 -28.96
CA GLY A 97 -34.53 -23.67 -27.87
C GLY A 97 -33.90 -22.72 -26.86
N VAL A 98 -32.76 -22.09 -27.16
CA VAL A 98 -32.22 -21.03 -26.29
C VAL A 98 -33.17 -19.83 -26.26
N ASN A 99 -33.33 -19.22 -25.10
CA ASN A 99 -34.16 -18.03 -24.97
C ASN A 99 -33.37 -16.79 -25.42
N ILE A 100 -33.94 -16.04 -26.35
CA ILE A 100 -33.31 -14.87 -26.98
C ILE A 100 -32.93 -13.76 -25.99
N ASN A 101 -33.63 -13.68 -24.85
CA ASN A 101 -33.43 -12.67 -23.82
C ASN A 101 -32.69 -13.20 -22.58
N ASP A 102 -32.11 -14.40 -22.65
CA ASP A 102 -31.23 -14.89 -21.59
C ASP A 102 -29.98 -13.99 -21.45
N TYR A 103 -29.45 -13.94 -20.23
CA TYR A 103 -28.33 -13.06 -19.87
C TYR A 103 -27.26 -13.77 -19.02
N ASP A 104 -26.04 -13.22 -19.07
CA ASP A 104 -24.90 -13.66 -18.24
C ASP A 104 -24.99 -13.14 -16.78
N ASP A 105 -24.02 -13.46 -15.92
CA ASP A 105 -24.06 -13.04 -14.51
C ASP A 105 -23.77 -11.54 -14.29
N ASN A 106 -23.59 -10.79 -15.38
CA ASN A 106 -23.47 -9.34 -15.42
C ASN A 106 -24.66 -8.68 -16.15
N GLY A 107 -25.68 -9.46 -16.51
CA GLY A 107 -26.91 -9.00 -17.13
C GLY A 107 -26.81 -8.77 -18.65
N PHE A 108 -25.71 -9.14 -19.31
CA PHE A 108 -25.58 -9.00 -20.76
C PHE A 108 -26.42 -10.03 -21.49
N THR A 109 -27.30 -9.57 -22.38
CA THR A 109 -27.98 -10.40 -23.38
C THR A 109 -27.18 -10.46 -24.67
N ALA A 110 -27.50 -11.41 -25.55
CA ALA A 110 -26.96 -11.45 -26.91
C ALA A 110 -27.17 -10.11 -27.66
N PHE A 111 -28.32 -9.46 -27.47
CA PHE A 111 -28.63 -8.17 -28.08
C PHE A 111 -27.70 -7.04 -27.59
N MET A 112 -27.41 -7.01 -26.29
CA MET A 112 -26.45 -6.05 -25.72
C MET A 112 -25.03 -6.28 -26.21
N GLU A 113 -24.59 -7.54 -26.31
CA GLU A 113 -23.25 -7.86 -26.84
C GLU A 113 -23.11 -7.47 -28.31
N ALA A 114 -24.12 -7.75 -29.15
CA ALA A 114 -24.13 -7.30 -30.54
C ALA A 114 -24.00 -5.77 -30.63
N ALA A 115 -24.68 -5.02 -29.75
CA ALA A 115 -24.57 -3.57 -29.69
C ALA A 115 -23.19 -3.08 -29.23
N TRP A 116 -22.61 -3.72 -28.20
CA TRP A 116 -21.27 -3.40 -27.68
C TRP A 116 -20.16 -3.65 -28.71
N TYR A 117 -20.26 -4.73 -29.48
CA TYR A 117 -19.28 -5.10 -30.50
C TYR A 117 -19.57 -4.55 -31.89
N GLY A 118 -20.62 -3.74 -32.06
CA GLY A 118 -20.95 -3.08 -33.32
C GLY A 118 -21.46 -4.04 -34.41
N LYS A 119 -22.05 -5.17 -34.02
CA LYS A 119 -22.49 -6.24 -34.92
C LYS A 119 -23.91 -5.97 -35.42
N GLU A 120 -24.04 -4.99 -36.32
CA GLU A 120 -25.32 -4.48 -36.80
C GLU A 120 -26.23 -5.57 -37.41
N GLU A 121 -25.68 -6.49 -38.20
CA GLU A 121 -26.47 -7.58 -38.81
C GLU A 121 -26.98 -8.58 -37.77
N ALA A 122 -26.15 -8.94 -36.79
CA ALA A 122 -26.57 -9.78 -35.67
C ALA A 122 -27.65 -9.09 -34.82
N LEU A 123 -27.51 -7.78 -34.61
CA LEU A 123 -28.49 -6.96 -33.90
C LEU A 123 -29.85 -6.94 -34.62
N LYS A 124 -29.86 -6.71 -35.94
CA LYS A 124 -31.07 -6.75 -36.78
C LYS A 124 -31.72 -8.13 -36.76
N PHE A 125 -30.93 -9.19 -36.86
CA PHE A 125 -31.43 -10.56 -36.75
C PHE A 125 -32.08 -10.80 -35.39
N LEU A 126 -31.39 -10.48 -34.29
CA LEU A 126 -31.90 -10.67 -32.93
C LEU A 126 -33.20 -9.90 -32.70
N TYR A 127 -33.28 -8.65 -33.16
CA TYR A 127 -34.52 -7.87 -33.11
C TYR A 127 -35.66 -8.55 -33.88
N SER A 128 -35.40 -9.03 -35.10
CA SER A 128 -36.40 -9.73 -35.92
C SER A 128 -36.94 -11.02 -35.28
N LYS A 129 -36.17 -11.63 -34.37
CA LYS A 129 -36.55 -12.83 -33.61
C LYS A 129 -37.14 -12.51 -32.22
N GLY A 130 -37.36 -11.23 -31.89
CA GLY A 130 -38.05 -10.81 -30.66
C GLY A 130 -37.15 -10.47 -29.48
N ALA A 131 -35.89 -10.11 -29.71
CA ALA A 131 -35.02 -9.57 -28.65
C ALA A 131 -35.60 -8.26 -28.09
N ASN A 132 -35.64 -8.13 -26.77
CA ASN A 132 -36.14 -6.93 -26.11
C ASN A 132 -35.04 -5.85 -26.06
N VAL A 133 -35.25 -4.80 -26.86
CA VAL A 133 -34.33 -3.68 -27.09
C VAL A 133 -34.04 -2.87 -25.81
N ASN A 134 -35.04 -2.75 -24.93
CA ASN A 134 -35.04 -1.85 -23.78
C ASN A 134 -34.78 -2.56 -22.45
N LEU A 135 -34.23 -3.78 -22.49
CA LEU A 135 -33.81 -4.46 -21.26
C LEU A 135 -32.72 -3.66 -20.54
N ARG A 136 -32.86 -3.60 -19.22
CA ARG A 136 -31.85 -3.08 -18.29
C ARG A 136 -31.10 -4.26 -17.70
N ARG A 137 -29.76 -4.20 -17.67
CA ARG A 137 -28.95 -5.30 -17.10
C ARG A 137 -29.33 -5.60 -15.67
N VAL A 138 -29.74 -6.83 -15.42
CA VAL A 138 -29.97 -7.39 -14.09
C VAL A 138 -28.66 -7.94 -13.57
N VAL A 139 -28.28 -7.57 -12.36
CA VAL A 139 -27.04 -8.02 -11.70
C VAL A 139 -27.37 -8.57 -10.31
N SER A 140 -26.39 -9.19 -9.65
CA SER A 140 -26.58 -9.64 -8.27
C SER A 140 -26.93 -8.49 -7.33
N GLU A 141 -27.65 -8.79 -6.25
CA GLU A 141 -28.07 -7.81 -5.24
C GLU A 141 -26.87 -7.03 -4.64
N GLU A 142 -25.72 -7.69 -4.50
CA GLU A 142 -24.46 -7.07 -4.06
C GLU A 142 -23.95 -6.01 -5.05
N LYS A 143 -24.01 -6.30 -6.35
CA LYS A 143 -23.62 -5.36 -7.42
C LYS A 143 -24.62 -4.20 -7.49
N GLU A 144 -25.91 -4.48 -7.32
CA GLU A 144 -26.96 -3.46 -7.31
C GLU A 144 -26.80 -2.47 -6.15
N LYS A 145 -26.47 -2.95 -4.93
CA LYS A 145 -26.12 -2.11 -3.77
C LYS A 145 -24.92 -1.17 -4.03
N LEU A 146 -24.06 -1.53 -4.98
CA LEU A 146 -22.93 -0.71 -5.46
C LEU A 146 -23.31 0.17 -6.67
N HIS A 147 -24.60 0.33 -6.96
CA HIS A 147 -25.12 1.09 -8.09
C HIS A 147 -24.56 0.58 -9.45
N LYS A 148 -24.32 -0.74 -9.56
CA LYS A 148 -23.96 -1.40 -10.83
C LYS A 148 -25.21 -2.01 -11.46
N GLY A 149 -25.17 -2.20 -12.78
CA GLY A 149 -26.31 -2.72 -13.55
C GLY A 149 -27.13 -1.60 -14.19
N GLY A 150 -28.29 -1.96 -14.75
CA GLY A 150 -29.24 -1.00 -15.34
C GLY A 150 -28.94 -0.56 -16.78
N VAL A 151 -27.75 -0.89 -17.32
CA VAL A 151 -27.31 -0.47 -18.66
C VAL A 151 -28.17 -1.11 -19.76
N THR A 152 -28.38 -0.41 -20.88
CA THR A 152 -29.10 -0.90 -22.06
C THR A 152 -28.19 -1.09 -23.28
N ALA A 153 -28.67 -1.78 -24.32
CA ALA A 153 -27.93 -1.95 -25.57
C ALA A 153 -27.59 -0.62 -26.26
N LEU A 154 -28.49 0.37 -26.18
CA LEU A 154 -28.23 1.72 -26.71
C LEU A 154 -27.06 2.40 -25.98
N MET A 155 -27.01 2.31 -24.66
CA MET A 155 -25.90 2.86 -23.88
C MET A 155 -24.56 2.19 -24.22
N ASP A 156 -24.56 0.90 -24.55
CA ASP A 156 -23.37 0.17 -24.97
C ASP A 156 -22.85 0.62 -26.34
N ALA A 157 -23.75 0.73 -27.33
CA ALA A 157 -23.41 1.27 -28.64
C ALA A 157 -22.90 2.71 -28.56
N CYS A 158 -23.53 3.55 -27.74
CA CYS A 158 -23.09 4.92 -27.46
C CYS A 158 -21.69 4.97 -26.86
N ARG A 159 -21.43 4.20 -25.81
CA ARG A 159 -20.12 4.12 -25.13
C ARG A 159 -19.00 3.67 -26.05
N LYS A 160 -19.32 2.78 -27.00
CA LYS A 160 -18.35 2.21 -27.94
C LYS A 160 -18.20 3.00 -29.23
N GLY A 161 -19.02 4.03 -29.44
CA GLY A 161 -18.91 4.89 -30.62
C GLY A 161 -19.47 4.27 -31.89
N HIS A 162 -20.31 3.24 -31.79
CA HIS A 162 -20.88 2.53 -32.95
C HIS A 162 -22.07 3.31 -33.53
N PHE A 163 -21.78 4.39 -34.26
CA PHE A 163 -22.79 5.33 -34.71
C PHE A 163 -23.89 4.70 -35.60
N SER A 164 -23.53 3.73 -36.46
CA SER A 164 -24.52 3.04 -37.30
C SER A 164 -25.51 2.25 -36.44
N VAL A 165 -25.01 1.48 -35.47
CA VAL A 165 -25.82 0.74 -34.49
C VAL A 165 -26.71 1.67 -33.67
N VAL A 166 -26.20 2.82 -33.21
CA VAL A 166 -27.02 3.81 -32.49
C VAL A 166 -28.18 4.29 -33.36
N LYS A 167 -27.95 4.59 -34.64
CA LYS A 167 -29.02 4.97 -35.57
C LYS A 167 -30.07 3.88 -35.71
N THR A 168 -29.64 2.65 -35.99
CA THR A 168 -30.52 1.49 -36.12
C THR A 168 -31.37 1.29 -34.86
N LEU A 169 -30.76 1.34 -33.67
CA LEU A 169 -31.45 1.18 -32.40
C LEU A 169 -32.55 2.24 -32.19
N VAL A 170 -32.24 3.51 -32.44
CA VAL A 170 -33.17 4.62 -32.21
C VAL A 170 -34.25 4.70 -33.29
N GLN A 171 -33.89 4.54 -34.56
CA GLN A 171 -34.79 4.80 -35.69
C GLN A 171 -35.59 3.57 -36.12
N GLU A 172 -35.03 2.38 -36.01
CA GLU A 172 -35.64 1.15 -36.54
C GLU A 172 -36.17 0.22 -35.44
N MET A 173 -35.59 0.28 -34.24
CA MET A 173 -35.86 -0.69 -33.16
C MET A 173 -36.55 -0.10 -31.93
N GLY A 174 -36.85 1.20 -31.93
CA GLY A 174 -37.59 1.84 -30.83
C GLY A 174 -36.85 1.84 -29.49
N ALA A 175 -35.52 1.97 -29.52
CA ALA A 175 -34.72 2.08 -28.30
C ALA A 175 -35.05 3.36 -27.53
N ASP A 176 -35.35 3.23 -26.23
CA ASP A 176 -35.62 4.36 -25.35
C ASP A 176 -34.30 4.98 -24.86
N MET A 177 -34.07 6.20 -25.30
CA MET A 177 -32.88 6.99 -24.99
C MET A 177 -32.84 7.57 -23.57
N ASN A 178 -33.98 7.59 -22.87
CA ASN A 178 -34.13 8.19 -21.55
C ASN A 178 -34.14 7.16 -20.41
N ILE A 179 -33.98 5.87 -20.71
CA ILE A 179 -33.67 4.87 -19.68
C ILE A 179 -32.34 5.26 -19.04
N CYS A 180 -32.29 5.18 -17.71
CA CYS A 180 -31.07 5.36 -16.95
C CYS A 180 -30.55 4.03 -16.38
N ASP A 181 -29.22 3.93 -16.30
CA ASP A 181 -28.57 2.88 -15.55
C ASP A 181 -28.72 3.09 -14.04
N ASN A 182 -28.15 2.20 -13.22
CA ASN A 182 -28.28 2.32 -11.77
C ASN A 182 -27.46 3.47 -11.14
N LYS A 183 -26.77 4.27 -11.97
CA LYS A 183 -26.10 5.52 -11.59
C LYS A 183 -26.78 6.75 -12.18
N ASP A 184 -28.04 6.62 -12.62
CA ASP A 184 -28.84 7.69 -13.23
C ASP A 184 -28.25 8.25 -14.55
N ARG A 185 -27.42 7.46 -15.25
CA ARG A 185 -26.81 7.86 -16.53
C ARG A 185 -27.63 7.34 -17.69
N ASN A 186 -27.93 8.22 -18.65
CA ASN A 186 -28.63 7.88 -19.89
C ASN A 186 -27.65 7.64 -21.07
N ALA A 187 -28.21 7.38 -22.26
CA ALA A 187 -27.42 7.12 -23.47
C ALA A 187 -26.49 8.29 -23.86
N LEU A 188 -26.91 9.55 -23.66
CA LEU A 188 -26.11 10.72 -23.97
C LEU A 188 -24.86 10.79 -23.08
N ILE A 189 -24.99 10.58 -21.77
CA ILE A 189 -23.85 10.56 -20.85
C ILE A 189 -22.86 9.45 -21.21
N HIS A 190 -23.35 8.27 -21.59
CA HIS A 190 -22.50 7.17 -22.05
C HIS A 190 -21.73 7.51 -23.33
N ALA A 191 -22.32 8.26 -24.26
CA ALA A 191 -21.64 8.71 -25.48
C ALA A 191 -20.54 9.73 -25.19
N LEU A 192 -20.83 10.75 -24.36
CA LEU A 192 -19.93 11.88 -24.15
C LEU A 192 -18.76 11.57 -23.22
N LYS A 193 -18.98 10.78 -22.17
CA LYS A 193 -17.97 10.49 -21.15
C LYS A 193 -16.67 9.91 -21.70
N GLU A 194 -16.79 9.07 -22.72
CA GLU A 194 -15.66 8.40 -23.36
C GLU A 194 -15.10 9.18 -24.56
N GLY A 195 -15.77 10.27 -24.96
CA GLY A 195 -15.43 11.09 -26.13
C GLY A 195 -14.16 11.94 -25.98
N CYS A 196 -13.62 12.06 -24.76
CA CYS A 196 -12.33 12.73 -24.51
C CYS A 196 -11.12 11.95 -25.05
N ALA A 197 -11.28 10.65 -25.37
CA ALA A 197 -10.25 9.88 -26.05
C ALA A 197 -10.19 10.26 -27.54
N LYS A 198 -9.00 10.58 -28.07
CA LYS A 198 -8.82 11.04 -29.46
C LYS A 198 -9.50 10.15 -30.51
N GLU A 199 -9.43 8.84 -30.32
CA GLU A 199 -9.99 7.83 -31.25
C GLU A 199 -11.53 7.80 -31.25
N ARG A 200 -12.17 8.33 -30.20
CA ARG A 200 -13.64 8.30 -30.02
C ARG A 200 -14.30 9.67 -30.13
N TYR A 201 -13.52 10.73 -30.34
CA TYR A 201 -14.04 12.10 -30.37
C TYR A 201 -15.09 12.31 -31.47
N GLU A 202 -14.77 11.96 -32.73
CA GLU A 202 -15.67 12.20 -33.86
C GLU A 202 -16.98 11.40 -33.76
N SER A 203 -16.88 10.14 -33.34
CA SER A 203 -18.06 9.27 -33.15
C SER A 203 -18.91 9.72 -31.97
N ALA A 204 -18.30 10.10 -30.85
CA ALA A 204 -19.01 10.64 -29.68
C ALA A 204 -19.74 11.95 -30.01
N VAL A 205 -19.10 12.86 -30.76
CA VAL A 205 -19.76 14.09 -31.25
C VAL A 205 -20.94 13.76 -32.16
N SER A 206 -20.75 12.86 -33.12
CA SER A 206 -21.81 12.46 -34.06
C SER A 206 -23.00 11.80 -33.36
N ILE A 207 -22.73 10.91 -32.40
CA ILE A 207 -23.75 10.26 -31.57
C ILE A 207 -24.44 11.29 -30.68
N GLY A 208 -23.70 12.17 -30.01
CA GLY A 208 -24.26 13.20 -29.13
C GLY A 208 -25.23 14.11 -29.88
N LEU A 209 -24.81 14.66 -31.04
CA LEU A 209 -25.67 15.49 -31.89
C LEU A 209 -26.92 14.72 -32.35
N PHE A 210 -26.75 13.48 -32.80
CA PHE A 210 -27.86 12.65 -33.24
C PHE A 210 -28.88 12.38 -32.12
N LEU A 211 -28.42 12.05 -30.91
CA LEU A 211 -29.32 11.83 -29.76
C LEU A 211 -30.04 13.13 -29.36
N LEU A 212 -29.36 14.27 -29.43
CA LEU A 212 -29.98 15.58 -29.19
C LEU A 212 -31.08 15.87 -30.23
N ASP A 213 -30.85 15.59 -31.50
CA ASP A 213 -31.84 15.77 -32.56
C ASP A 213 -33.09 14.89 -32.34
N HIS A 214 -32.92 13.72 -31.71
CA HIS A 214 -34.01 12.80 -31.39
C HIS A 214 -34.63 13.02 -30.00
N GLY A 215 -34.24 14.09 -29.29
CA GLY A 215 -34.92 14.54 -28.08
C GLY A 215 -34.52 13.83 -26.78
N VAL A 216 -33.26 13.39 -26.68
CA VAL A 216 -32.72 12.81 -25.43
C VAL A 216 -32.77 13.83 -24.29
N ASP A 217 -33.04 13.35 -23.08
CA ASP A 217 -32.90 14.16 -21.87
C ASP A 217 -31.42 14.54 -21.65
N VAL A 218 -31.20 15.80 -21.32
CA VAL A 218 -29.88 16.42 -21.17
C VAL A 218 -29.50 16.65 -19.71
N ASN A 219 -30.43 16.38 -18.79
CA ASN A 219 -30.26 16.67 -17.35
C ASN A 219 -29.59 15.53 -16.58
N SER A 220 -29.41 14.35 -17.18
CA SER A 220 -28.62 13.28 -16.57
C SER A 220 -27.18 13.73 -16.31
N LYS A 221 -26.58 13.20 -15.24
CA LYS A 221 -25.20 13.48 -14.83
C LYS A 221 -24.39 12.19 -14.82
N ASP A 222 -23.07 12.30 -14.94
CA ASP A 222 -22.17 11.17 -14.71
C ASP A 222 -21.90 10.94 -13.21
N GLU A 223 -21.06 9.95 -12.89
CA GLU A 223 -20.70 9.64 -11.50
C GLU A 223 -19.88 10.70 -10.76
N CYS A 224 -19.40 11.73 -11.45
CA CYS A 224 -18.70 12.89 -10.88
C CYS A 224 -19.63 14.11 -10.78
N GLY A 225 -20.92 13.93 -11.06
CA GLY A 225 -21.89 15.01 -11.15
C GLY A 225 -21.77 15.85 -12.42
N LYS A 226 -20.97 15.44 -13.42
CA LYS A 226 -20.79 16.21 -14.65
C LYS A 226 -22.02 16.12 -15.53
N THR A 227 -22.50 17.28 -15.96
CA THR A 227 -23.58 17.39 -16.94
C THR A 227 -23.09 17.09 -18.36
N ALA A 228 -24.00 16.84 -19.29
CA ALA A 228 -23.68 16.74 -20.70
C ALA A 228 -22.95 18.00 -21.23
N LEU A 229 -23.28 19.18 -20.70
CA LEU A 229 -22.62 20.44 -21.04
C LEU A 229 -21.16 20.46 -20.58
N ILE A 230 -20.88 20.07 -19.33
CA ILE A 230 -19.50 19.98 -18.82
C ILE A 230 -18.68 18.99 -19.66
N LEU A 231 -19.23 17.81 -19.96
CA LEU A 231 -18.56 16.81 -20.79
C LEU A 231 -18.26 17.33 -22.20
N ALA A 232 -19.19 18.04 -22.84
CA ALA A 232 -18.98 18.65 -24.16
C ALA A 232 -17.86 19.73 -24.14
N VAL A 233 -17.75 20.49 -23.06
CA VAL A 233 -16.65 21.46 -22.86
C VAL A 233 -15.32 20.75 -22.64
N GLU A 234 -15.28 19.67 -21.87
CA GLU A 234 -14.07 18.86 -21.66
C GLU A 234 -13.56 18.23 -22.95
N MET A 235 -14.47 17.76 -23.79
CA MET A 235 -14.20 17.30 -25.16
C MET A 235 -13.72 18.44 -26.07
N GLN A 236 -13.91 19.70 -25.69
CA GLN A 236 -13.62 20.89 -26.49
C GLN A 236 -14.42 20.95 -27.81
N SER A 237 -15.66 20.46 -27.80
CA SER A 237 -16.55 20.44 -28.97
C SER A 237 -17.49 21.65 -28.97
N PRO A 238 -17.22 22.71 -29.76
CA PRO A 238 -18.11 23.87 -29.82
C PRO A 238 -19.50 23.52 -30.38
N ASP A 239 -19.58 22.54 -31.29
CA ASP A 239 -20.83 22.11 -31.91
C ASP A 239 -21.77 21.44 -30.91
N LEU A 240 -21.25 20.53 -30.08
CA LEU A 240 -22.03 19.93 -28.99
C LEU A 240 -22.46 20.98 -27.96
N VAL A 241 -21.55 21.86 -27.55
CA VAL A 241 -21.88 22.94 -26.61
C VAL A 241 -23.01 23.80 -27.16
N LYS A 242 -22.92 24.20 -28.43
CA LYS A 242 -23.97 24.99 -29.10
C LYS A 242 -25.30 24.23 -29.15
N ALA A 243 -25.30 22.98 -29.61
CA ALA A 243 -26.50 22.16 -29.72
C ALA A 243 -27.19 21.93 -28.36
N LEU A 244 -26.41 21.70 -27.30
CA LEU A 244 -26.89 21.54 -25.94
C LEU A 244 -27.56 22.83 -25.43
N LEU A 245 -26.91 23.98 -25.60
CA LEU A 245 -27.44 25.28 -25.17
C LEU A 245 -28.70 25.70 -25.94
N GLU A 246 -28.87 25.26 -27.19
CA GLU A 246 -30.06 25.55 -28.01
C GLU A 246 -31.31 24.77 -27.57
N LYS A 247 -31.18 23.67 -26.83
CA LYS A 247 -32.33 22.90 -26.32
C LYS A 247 -33.10 23.63 -25.21
N GLY A 248 -32.56 24.70 -24.62
CA GLY A 248 -33.23 25.61 -23.70
C GLY A 248 -33.63 25.03 -22.33
N LYS A 249 -33.34 23.75 -22.08
CA LYS A 249 -33.66 23.04 -20.82
C LYS A 249 -32.46 22.83 -19.90
N ILE A 250 -31.25 23.18 -20.33
CA ILE A 250 -30.01 22.99 -19.57
C ILE A 250 -29.80 24.17 -18.64
N ASP A 251 -29.52 23.87 -17.37
CA ASP A 251 -28.93 24.85 -16.46
C ASP A 251 -27.44 25.01 -16.82
N ILE A 252 -27.09 26.19 -17.34
CA ILE A 252 -25.74 26.52 -17.80
C ILE A 252 -24.74 26.63 -16.64
N ASP A 253 -25.23 26.88 -15.42
CA ASP A 253 -24.44 27.10 -14.22
C ASP A 253 -24.41 25.88 -13.28
N ASP A 254 -24.98 24.76 -13.73
CA ASP A 254 -24.92 23.52 -12.98
C ASP A 254 -23.47 23.06 -12.82
N ALA A 255 -23.14 22.62 -11.61
CA ALA A 255 -21.78 22.30 -11.21
C ALA A 255 -21.62 20.80 -10.94
N ASP A 256 -20.42 20.29 -11.20
CA ASP A 256 -20.03 18.93 -10.83
C ASP A 256 -19.77 18.81 -9.30
N GLU A 257 -19.41 17.62 -8.83
CA GLU A 257 -19.12 17.37 -7.41
C GLU A 257 -17.93 18.17 -6.86
N GLU A 258 -17.04 18.66 -7.74
CA GLU A 258 -15.93 19.53 -7.38
C GLU A 258 -16.31 21.02 -7.36
N GLY A 259 -17.53 21.35 -7.77
CA GLY A 259 -18.03 22.72 -7.89
C GLY A 259 -17.63 23.41 -9.19
N ASN A 260 -17.13 22.67 -10.19
CA ASN A 260 -16.77 23.23 -11.48
C ASN A 260 -18.02 23.38 -12.36
N THR A 261 -18.23 24.59 -12.87
CA THR A 261 -19.25 24.86 -13.91
C THR A 261 -18.65 24.69 -15.30
N ALA A 262 -19.50 24.60 -16.33
CA ALA A 262 -19.05 24.55 -17.73
C ALA A 262 -18.11 25.72 -18.10
N LEU A 263 -18.38 26.92 -17.57
CA LEU A 263 -17.53 28.10 -17.80
C LEU A 263 -16.16 27.95 -17.13
N MET A 264 -16.09 27.44 -15.90
CA MET A 264 -14.81 27.20 -15.21
C MET A 264 -13.92 26.27 -16.02
N VAL A 265 -14.47 25.15 -16.50
CA VAL A 265 -13.75 24.16 -17.30
C VAL A 265 -13.27 24.77 -18.62
N ALA A 266 -14.10 25.58 -19.30
CA ALA A 266 -13.70 26.25 -20.54
C ALA A 266 -12.52 27.21 -20.34
N VAL A 267 -12.52 27.95 -19.23
CA VAL A 267 -11.43 28.87 -18.86
C VAL A 267 -10.15 28.11 -18.49
N GLU A 268 -10.27 27.02 -17.75
CA GLU A 268 -9.13 26.16 -17.39
C GLU A 268 -8.45 25.55 -18.63
N LYS A 269 -9.25 25.05 -19.57
CA LYS A 269 -8.78 24.53 -20.87
C LYS A 269 -8.30 25.63 -21.82
N ASN A 270 -8.48 26.90 -21.47
CA ASN A 270 -8.18 28.06 -22.29
C ASN A 270 -8.91 28.03 -23.66
N ASN A 271 -10.13 27.52 -23.71
CA ASN A 271 -10.93 27.51 -24.93
C ASN A 271 -11.78 28.78 -25.04
N TYR A 272 -11.21 29.82 -25.67
CA TYR A 272 -11.83 31.14 -25.80
C TYR A 272 -13.21 31.09 -26.45
N ASN A 273 -13.38 30.31 -27.52
CA ASN A 273 -14.64 30.27 -28.28
C ASN A 273 -15.78 29.68 -27.45
N ILE A 274 -15.51 28.59 -26.73
CA ILE A 274 -16.49 27.96 -25.85
C ILE A 274 -16.81 28.88 -24.65
N ALA A 275 -15.78 29.45 -24.01
CA ALA A 275 -16.01 30.38 -22.89
C ALA A 275 -16.83 31.60 -23.33
N LYS A 276 -16.54 32.16 -24.51
CA LYS A 276 -17.31 33.26 -25.10
C LYS A 276 -18.76 32.87 -25.34
N LEU A 277 -18.99 31.71 -25.95
CA LEU A 277 -20.33 31.19 -26.19
C LEU A 277 -21.13 31.01 -24.89
N LEU A 278 -20.50 30.45 -23.85
CA LEU A 278 -21.13 30.28 -22.53
C LEU A 278 -21.50 31.63 -21.91
N CYS A 279 -20.59 32.60 -21.92
CA CYS A 279 -20.87 33.96 -21.44
C CYS A 279 -22.00 34.64 -22.24
N GLU A 280 -22.01 34.51 -23.57
CA GLU A 280 -23.07 35.06 -24.44
C GLU A 280 -24.43 34.42 -24.15
N LYS A 281 -24.45 33.16 -23.71
CA LYS A 281 -25.65 32.43 -23.30
C LYS A 281 -26.02 32.64 -21.82
N GLY A 282 -25.33 33.53 -21.11
CA GLY A 282 -25.69 33.97 -19.77
C GLY A 282 -25.05 33.18 -18.63
N ALA A 283 -23.97 32.42 -18.88
CA ALA A 283 -23.23 31.76 -17.81
C ALA A 283 -22.74 32.78 -16.76
N ARG A 284 -22.91 32.45 -15.49
CA ARG A 284 -22.45 33.28 -14.39
C ARG A 284 -20.93 33.36 -14.37
N THR A 285 -20.42 34.58 -14.21
CA THR A 285 -18.98 34.88 -14.16
C THR A 285 -18.47 35.13 -12.74
N ASP A 286 -19.36 35.11 -11.74
CA ASP A 286 -19.05 35.21 -10.31
C ASP A 286 -18.78 33.84 -9.67
N VAL A 287 -18.44 32.85 -10.50
CA VAL A 287 -18.18 31.46 -10.10
C VAL A 287 -16.67 31.23 -10.04
N GLY A 288 -16.15 30.81 -8.88
CA GLY A 288 -14.71 30.56 -8.70
C GLY A 288 -13.85 31.81 -8.94
N ASP A 289 -12.56 31.62 -9.25
CA ASP A 289 -11.63 32.71 -9.61
C ASP A 289 -11.22 32.61 -11.08
N LEU A 290 -12.16 32.89 -11.99
CA LEU A 290 -11.96 32.76 -13.45
C LEU A 290 -10.81 33.66 -13.94
N ILE A 291 -10.70 34.89 -13.42
CA ILE A 291 -9.61 35.82 -13.77
C ILE A 291 -8.27 35.29 -13.24
N ALA A 292 -8.27 34.75 -12.02
CA ALA A 292 -7.28 33.83 -11.46
C ALA A 292 -6.68 32.87 -12.48
N VAL A 293 -7.54 31.94 -12.90
CA VAL A 293 -7.23 30.86 -13.83
C VAL A 293 -6.67 31.40 -15.14
N ALA A 294 -7.36 32.36 -15.76
CA ALA A 294 -6.95 32.95 -17.04
C ALA A 294 -5.57 33.60 -16.97
N ASN A 295 -5.27 34.38 -15.92
CA ASN A 295 -3.97 35.03 -15.75
C ASN A 295 -2.84 33.99 -15.57
N ARG A 296 -3.08 32.92 -14.81
CA ARG A 296 -2.10 31.84 -14.60
C ARG A 296 -1.77 31.11 -15.89
N ASN A 297 -2.77 30.89 -16.73
CA ASN A 297 -2.61 30.31 -18.07
C ASN A 297 -2.02 31.30 -19.09
N ARG A 298 -1.67 32.54 -18.67
CA ARG A 298 -1.23 33.65 -19.55
C ARG A 298 -2.24 33.93 -20.67
N ALA A 299 -3.52 33.65 -20.43
CA ALA A 299 -4.60 33.80 -21.37
C ALA A 299 -5.18 35.22 -21.32
N HIS A 300 -4.44 36.19 -21.84
CA HIS A 300 -4.83 37.61 -21.80
C HIS A 300 -6.20 37.87 -22.44
N ASN A 301 -6.47 37.27 -23.61
CA ASN A 301 -7.75 37.41 -24.29
C ASN A 301 -8.90 36.82 -23.48
N MET A 302 -8.68 35.69 -22.80
CA MET A 302 -9.66 35.08 -21.91
C MET A 302 -9.97 36.01 -20.72
N ALA A 303 -8.93 36.58 -20.08
CA ALA A 303 -9.14 37.50 -18.97
C ALA A 303 -9.88 38.78 -19.40
N LEU A 304 -9.64 39.29 -20.61
CA LEU A 304 -10.38 40.43 -21.18
C LEU A 304 -11.85 40.09 -21.43
N LEU A 305 -12.11 38.93 -22.06
CA LEU A 305 -13.46 38.41 -22.27
C LEU A 305 -14.22 38.30 -20.95
N LEU A 306 -13.63 37.64 -19.96
CA LEU A 306 -14.28 37.46 -18.65
C LEU A 306 -14.60 38.80 -17.98
N ARG A 307 -13.70 39.80 -18.05
CA ARG A 307 -13.97 41.15 -17.54
C ARG A 307 -15.10 41.86 -18.29
N GLN A 308 -15.21 41.66 -19.60
CA GLN A 308 -16.32 42.19 -20.40
C GLN A 308 -17.68 41.67 -19.90
N TYR A 309 -17.71 40.44 -19.38
CA TYR A 309 -18.88 39.82 -18.75
C TYR A 309 -18.85 39.96 -17.22
N ASN A 310 -18.24 41.03 -16.69
CA ASN A 310 -18.25 41.40 -15.27
C ASN A 310 -17.56 40.42 -14.29
N ALA A 311 -16.73 39.49 -14.76
CA ALA A 311 -15.92 38.65 -13.88
C ALA A 311 -14.95 39.52 -13.06
N LYS A 312 -14.91 39.32 -11.75
CA LYS A 312 -14.00 40.04 -10.84
C LYS A 312 -12.85 39.14 -10.43
N PHE A 313 -11.66 39.71 -10.29
CA PHE A 313 -10.56 39.03 -9.61
C PHE A 313 -10.85 39.04 -8.11
N VAL A 314 -10.91 37.86 -7.50
CA VAL A 314 -11.10 37.72 -6.07
C VAL A 314 -9.83 37.09 -5.51
N PRO A 315 -9.01 37.82 -4.73
CA PRO A 315 -7.85 37.24 -4.07
C PRO A 315 -8.29 36.05 -3.21
N GLN A 316 -7.67 34.89 -3.42
CA GLN A 316 -8.03 33.68 -2.67
C GLN A 316 -7.77 33.89 -1.18
N ALA A 317 -8.85 33.96 -0.39
CA ALA A 317 -8.76 33.99 1.07
C ALA A 317 -8.35 32.59 1.55
N PHE A 318 -7.09 32.43 1.93
CA PHE A 318 -6.62 31.17 2.52
C PHE A 318 -7.23 31.04 3.92
N LYS A 319 -7.93 29.92 4.18
CA LYS A 319 -8.29 29.55 5.55
C LYS A 319 -7.02 29.46 6.39
N ASP A 320 -7.08 29.94 7.63
CA ASP A 320 -6.00 29.79 8.60
C ASP A 320 -5.69 28.29 8.78
N TRP A 321 -4.56 27.86 8.23
CA TRP A 321 -4.07 26.49 8.31
C TRP A 321 -2.70 26.52 8.98
N GLU A 322 -2.58 25.79 10.08
CA GLU A 322 -1.35 25.68 10.84
C GLU A 322 -0.78 24.26 10.73
N PRO A 323 0.42 24.09 10.15
CA PRO A 323 1.11 22.80 10.10
C PRO A 323 1.40 22.25 11.49
N LYS A 324 1.38 20.93 11.64
CA LYS A 324 1.77 20.26 12.89
C LYS A 324 3.29 20.17 13.01
N SER A 325 3.96 19.91 11.89
CA SER A 325 5.42 19.84 11.82
C SER A 325 6.08 21.10 12.40
N LYS A 326 7.16 20.90 13.15
CA LYS A 326 7.96 22.00 13.69
C LYS A 326 9.06 22.38 12.70
N CYS A 327 9.77 21.39 12.16
CA CYS A 327 10.85 21.56 11.19
C CYS A 327 10.36 22.18 9.87
N TRP A 328 9.26 21.67 9.33
CA TRP A 328 8.80 22.00 7.97
C TRP A 328 7.74 23.10 7.92
N ARG A 329 7.39 23.70 9.08
CA ARG A 329 6.29 24.65 9.24
C ARG A 329 6.28 25.76 8.19
N ASP A 330 7.40 26.47 8.04
CA ASP A 330 7.47 27.63 7.15
C ASP A 330 7.40 27.24 5.68
N GLN A 331 8.00 26.10 5.31
CA GLN A 331 7.94 25.58 3.94
C GLN A 331 6.54 25.10 3.59
N LEU A 332 5.86 24.41 4.51
CA LEU A 332 4.47 23.98 4.38
C LEU A 332 3.52 25.17 4.27
N LYS A 333 3.69 26.23 5.08
CA LYS A 333 2.90 27.47 4.95
C LYS A 333 3.08 28.12 3.57
N LYS A 334 4.31 28.12 3.03
CA LYS A 334 4.57 28.60 1.67
C LYS A 334 3.88 27.71 0.63
N LEU A 335 4.00 26.37 0.74
CA LEU A 335 3.37 25.42 -0.18
C LEU A 335 1.84 25.54 -0.17
N TYR A 336 1.24 25.71 1.01
CA TYR A 336 -0.20 25.90 1.16
C TYR A 336 -0.69 27.15 0.44
N LYS A 337 0.05 28.26 0.52
CA LYS A 337 -0.27 29.54 -0.12
C LYS A 337 0.01 29.58 -1.62
N ILE A 338 0.99 28.80 -2.10
CA ILE A 338 1.29 28.73 -3.54
C ILE A 338 0.13 28.05 -4.26
N TYR A 339 -0.40 28.66 -5.31
CA TYR A 339 -1.28 27.94 -6.20
C TYR A 339 -0.47 26.90 -6.99
N HIS A 340 -0.89 25.65 -6.89
CA HIS A 340 -0.35 24.55 -7.67
C HIS A 340 -1.49 23.60 -8.03
N PRO A 341 -1.55 23.06 -9.26
CA PRO A 341 -2.52 22.02 -9.61
C PRO A 341 -2.48 20.87 -8.60
N VAL A 342 -3.65 20.50 -8.10
CA VAL A 342 -3.79 19.34 -7.22
C VAL A 342 -3.80 18.09 -8.11
N ILE A 343 -3.07 17.07 -7.70
CA ILE A 343 -2.99 15.78 -8.36
C ILE A 343 -3.88 14.83 -7.56
N GLY A 344 -5.09 14.55 -8.05
CA GLY A 344 -6.10 13.85 -7.24
C GLY A 344 -6.38 14.65 -5.96
N LYS A 345 -5.98 14.12 -4.80
CA LYS A 345 -6.09 14.82 -3.50
C LYS A 345 -4.77 15.43 -3.00
N LEU A 346 -3.68 15.26 -3.77
CA LEU A 346 -2.34 15.68 -3.39
C LEU A 346 -1.99 17.06 -3.96
N LYS A 347 -1.60 17.98 -3.07
CA LYS A 347 -0.89 19.20 -3.45
C LYS A 347 0.59 19.06 -3.11
N THR A 348 1.45 19.08 -4.12
CA THR A 348 2.91 19.07 -3.96
C THR A 348 3.56 19.91 -5.04
N PHE A 349 4.79 20.39 -4.81
CA PHE A 349 5.54 21.14 -5.81
C PHE A 349 6.98 20.69 -5.88
N GLN A 350 7.40 20.20 -7.05
CA GLN A 350 8.74 19.66 -7.27
C GLN A 350 9.77 20.79 -7.46
N CYS A 351 10.15 21.46 -6.37
CA CYS A 351 11.17 22.51 -6.41
C CYS A 351 12.17 22.36 -5.25
N ILE A 352 13.33 22.99 -5.39
CA ILE A 352 14.41 22.93 -4.39
C ILE A 352 13.94 23.42 -3.01
N GLN A 353 13.02 24.41 -2.98
CA GLN A 353 12.50 24.98 -1.74
C GLN A 353 11.57 24.05 -0.95
N GLN A 354 11.00 23.03 -1.61
CA GLN A 354 10.06 22.07 -1.00
C GLN A 354 10.69 20.68 -0.89
N ARG A 355 11.99 20.54 -1.14
CA ARG A 355 12.69 19.26 -1.12
C ARG A 355 13.17 18.94 0.29
N ILE A 356 12.76 17.77 0.78
CA ILE A 356 13.17 17.20 2.08
C ILE A 356 14.53 16.49 1.92
N GLN A 357 14.65 15.64 0.90
CA GLN A 357 15.83 14.78 0.70
C GLN A 357 16.08 14.52 -0.79
N ASN A 358 17.33 14.29 -1.16
CA ASN A 358 17.71 13.79 -2.49
C ASN A 358 17.61 12.26 -2.54
N THR A 359 17.09 11.73 -3.64
CA THR A 359 17.11 10.29 -3.91
C THR A 359 17.76 10.04 -5.26
N PHE A 360 18.20 8.81 -5.52
CA PHE A 360 18.79 8.44 -6.82
C PHE A 360 17.84 8.66 -8.01
N GLN A 361 16.53 8.69 -7.76
CA GLN A 361 15.49 8.88 -8.78
C GLN A 361 14.86 10.30 -8.74
N GLY A 362 15.45 11.23 -7.97
CA GLY A 362 14.96 12.60 -7.84
C GLY A 362 15.09 13.11 -6.41
N GLY A 363 13.96 13.16 -5.70
CA GLY A 363 13.93 13.60 -4.31
C GLY A 363 12.60 13.30 -3.64
N ILE A 364 12.59 13.51 -2.33
CA ILE A 364 11.37 13.53 -1.52
C ILE A 364 11.00 14.99 -1.27
N TYR A 365 9.73 15.32 -1.45
CA TYR A 365 9.21 16.69 -1.40
C TYR A 365 8.10 16.82 -0.37
N LEU A 366 7.85 18.03 0.11
CA LEU A 366 6.69 18.33 0.94
C LEU A 366 5.40 18.24 0.11
N GLY A 367 4.34 17.75 0.74
CA GLY A 367 3.00 17.68 0.18
C GLY A 367 1.92 17.90 1.21
N ILE A 368 0.73 18.20 0.72
CA ILE A 368 -0.50 18.30 1.50
C ILE A 368 -1.52 17.39 0.82
N TYR A 369 -1.83 16.26 1.45
CA TYR A 369 -2.80 15.30 0.97
C TYR A 369 -4.12 15.47 1.73
N ASN A 370 -5.16 15.97 1.05
CA ASN A 370 -6.46 16.27 1.67
C ASN A 370 -6.35 17.05 3.00
N GLY A 371 -5.48 18.07 3.04
CA GLY A 371 -5.21 18.89 4.22
C GLY A 371 -4.21 18.31 5.24
N THR A 372 -3.73 17.09 5.03
CA THR A 372 -2.72 16.42 5.87
C THR A 372 -1.32 16.62 5.29
N GLU A 373 -0.37 17.05 6.12
CA GLU A 373 1.04 17.18 5.73
C GLU A 373 1.69 15.81 5.49
N VAL A 374 2.39 15.68 4.36
CA VAL A 374 3.00 14.42 3.92
C VAL A 374 4.37 14.66 3.28
N ALA A 375 5.21 13.64 3.32
CA ALA A 375 6.39 13.54 2.47
C ALA A 375 6.04 12.80 1.18
N VAL A 376 6.45 13.31 0.03
CA VAL A 376 6.05 12.80 -1.29
C VAL A 376 7.28 12.33 -2.04
N LYS A 377 7.33 11.04 -2.35
CA LYS A 377 8.28 10.47 -3.30
C LYS A 377 7.65 10.39 -4.67
N ILE A 378 8.37 10.85 -5.70
CA ILE A 378 7.89 10.88 -7.08
C ILE A 378 8.75 9.91 -7.89
N SER A 379 8.11 8.91 -8.49
CA SER A 379 8.76 7.86 -9.29
C SER A 379 8.03 7.66 -10.62
N ARG A 380 8.72 7.15 -11.64
CA ARG A 380 8.06 6.74 -12.90
C ARG A 380 7.13 5.56 -12.63
N SER A 381 6.05 5.40 -13.41
CA SER A 381 4.96 4.45 -13.07
C SER A 381 5.42 3.00 -12.88
N THR A 382 6.33 2.51 -13.71
CA THR A 382 6.84 1.13 -13.64
C THR A 382 7.61 0.83 -12.35
N GLU A 383 8.46 1.75 -11.91
CA GLU A 383 9.23 1.66 -10.68
C GLU A 383 8.36 1.96 -9.46
N GLY A 384 7.53 3.01 -9.55
CA GLY A 384 6.62 3.43 -8.50
C GLY A 384 5.60 2.36 -8.14
N ASP A 385 5.10 1.58 -9.11
CA ASP A 385 4.20 0.45 -8.82
C ASP A 385 4.91 -0.71 -8.10
N LYS A 386 6.21 -0.93 -8.36
CA LYS A 386 7.01 -1.94 -7.62
C LYS A 386 7.28 -1.48 -6.19
N GLU A 387 7.62 -0.20 -6.01
CA GLU A 387 7.83 0.40 -4.69
C GLU A 387 6.54 0.38 -3.87
N LYS A 388 5.42 0.78 -4.48
CA LYS A 388 4.09 0.75 -3.86
C LYS A 388 3.76 -0.62 -3.30
N LYS A 389 3.92 -1.69 -4.09
CA LYS A 389 3.65 -3.09 -3.67
C LYS A 389 4.49 -3.52 -2.46
N PHE A 390 5.71 -3.00 -2.33
CA PHE A 390 6.55 -3.27 -1.17
C PHE A 390 6.03 -2.51 0.06
N TYR A 391 5.76 -1.21 -0.06
CA TYR A 391 5.25 -0.44 1.07
C TYR A 391 3.85 -0.91 1.55
N GLU A 392 3.03 -1.49 0.66
CA GLU A 392 1.77 -2.15 1.04
C GLU A 392 1.99 -3.35 1.97
N GLN A 393 3.14 -4.05 1.88
CA GLN A 393 3.51 -5.14 2.79
C GLN A 393 3.94 -4.60 4.17
N CYS A 394 4.51 -3.40 4.22
CA CYS A 394 4.95 -2.74 5.46
C CYS A 394 3.80 -2.24 6.35
N ASN A 395 2.53 -2.31 5.91
CA ASN A 395 1.39 -1.74 6.63
C ASN A 395 1.21 -2.30 8.06
N ASN A 396 1.54 -3.58 8.25
CA ASN A 396 1.45 -4.27 9.54
C ASN A 396 2.69 -4.11 10.42
N CYS A 397 3.79 -3.58 9.89
CA CYS A 397 5.04 -3.36 10.62
C CYS A 397 4.91 -2.11 11.49
N GLU A 398 5.51 -2.09 12.68
CA GLU A 398 5.39 -0.94 13.58
C GLU A 398 6.42 0.16 13.27
N HIS A 399 7.62 -0.24 12.85
CA HIS A 399 8.81 0.61 12.71
C HIS A 399 9.38 0.66 11.29
N LEU A 400 8.62 0.22 10.29
CA LEU A 400 8.91 0.51 8.87
C LEU A 400 8.09 1.70 8.40
N LEU A 401 8.68 2.56 7.55
CA LEU A 401 7.95 3.69 6.96
C LEU A 401 6.77 3.17 6.14
N LYS A 402 5.56 3.67 6.43
CA LYS A 402 4.32 3.20 5.83
C LYS A 402 3.85 4.12 4.72
N LEU A 403 3.29 3.52 3.67
CA LEU A 403 2.56 4.28 2.66
C LEU A 403 1.28 4.85 3.28
N PHE A 404 1.16 6.17 3.27
CA PHE A 404 -0.05 6.85 3.70
C PHE A 404 -1.12 6.81 2.60
N GLN A 405 -0.79 7.30 1.41
CA GLN A 405 -1.65 7.35 0.22
C GLN A 405 -0.79 7.40 -1.05
N PHE A 406 -1.41 7.30 -2.23
CA PHE A 406 -0.72 7.49 -3.49
C PHE A 406 -1.61 8.13 -4.55
N GLU A 407 -0.98 8.77 -5.54
CA GLU A 407 -1.65 9.32 -6.72
C GLU A 407 -0.91 8.90 -7.99
N LYS A 408 -1.62 8.85 -9.13
CA LYS A 408 -1.04 8.62 -10.44
C LYS A 408 -1.39 9.75 -11.39
N ALA A 409 -0.39 10.39 -11.98
CA ALA A 409 -0.62 11.41 -13.00
C ALA A 409 0.55 11.52 -13.96
N LYS A 410 0.25 11.76 -15.24
CA LYS A 410 1.23 12.07 -16.29
C LYS A 410 2.39 11.07 -16.39
N GLY A 411 2.15 9.78 -16.15
CA GLY A 411 3.17 8.73 -16.19
C GLY A 411 4.01 8.59 -14.92
N TYR A 412 3.69 9.31 -13.85
CA TYR A 412 4.34 9.24 -12.55
C TYR A 412 3.41 8.69 -11.47
N VAL A 413 4.02 8.07 -10.46
CA VAL A 413 3.41 7.66 -9.21
C VAL A 413 3.94 8.55 -8.10
N TYR A 414 3.03 9.09 -7.31
CA TYR A 414 3.31 9.96 -6.17
C TYR A 414 3.01 9.16 -4.90
N LEU A 415 4.04 8.64 -4.25
CA LEU A 415 3.90 7.90 -3.00
C LEU A 415 3.95 8.89 -1.83
N CYS A 416 2.89 8.94 -1.04
CA CYS A 416 2.77 9.84 0.11
C CYS A 416 3.07 9.06 1.39
N PHE A 417 3.93 9.61 2.23
CA PHE A 417 4.36 9.04 3.51
C PHE A 417 4.04 10.01 4.64
N PRO A 418 3.88 9.52 5.89
CA PRO A 418 3.89 10.39 7.06
C PRO A 418 5.12 11.28 7.07
N LEU A 419 4.93 12.56 7.39
CA LEU A 419 6.02 13.51 7.46
C LEU A 419 6.85 13.30 8.74
N TRP A 420 8.17 13.25 8.62
CA TRP A 420 9.11 13.15 9.72
C TRP A 420 9.78 14.49 10.01
N GLU A 421 10.31 14.68 11.23
CA GLU A 421 10.95 15.94 11.64
C GLU A 421 12.43 15.96 11.31
N LYS A 422 13.10 14.81 11.44
CA LYS A 422 14.55 14.65 11.27
C LYS A 422 14.93 13.17 11.09
N ASN A 423 16.17 12.91 10.70
CA ASN A 423 16.75 11.57 10.73
C ASN A 423 17.59 11.34 12.02
N LEU A 424 18.04 10.10 12.24
CA LEU A 424 18.81 9.74 13.43
C LEU A 424 20.13 10.50 13.54
N GLU A 425 20.83 10.74 12.43
CA GLU A 425 22.07 11.53 12.41
C GLU A 425 21.85 12.95 12.94
N GLN A 426 20.82 13.63 12.42
CA GLN A 426 20.43 14.97 12.87
C GLN A 426 19.99 14.97 14.34
N HIS A 427 19.26 13.94 14.78
CA HIS A 427 18.80 13.84 16.15
C HIS A 427 19.94 13.67 17.16
N LEU A 428 20.98 12.91 16.81
CA LEU A 428 22.16 12.71 17.66
C LEU A 428 23.06 13.95 17.78
N GLN A 429 22.96 14.91 16.85
CA GLN A 429 23.73 16.15 16.84
C GLN A 429 23.10 17.29 17.66
N GLU A 430 21.88 17.11 18.19
CA GLU A 430 21.20 18.15 18.95
C GLU A 430 21.77 18.31 20.39
N PRO A 431 21.92 19.55 20.88
CA PRO A 431 22.56 19.82 22.18
C PRO A 431 21.68 19.54 23.41
N GLU A 432 20.47 18.99 23.27
CA GLU A 432 19.53 18.82 24.38
C GLU A 432 19.53 17.39 24.99
N GLY A 433 19.81 17.36 26.29
CA GLY A 433 19.53 16.33 27.31
C GLY A 433 19.15 14.90 26.90
N GLN A 434 20.08 13.96 27.12
CA GLN A 434 19.88 12.51 27.26
C GLN A 434 18.95 11.88 26.21
N ILE A 435 19.47 11.72 25.01
CA ILE A 435 18.95 10.78 24.01
C ILE A 435 18.75 9.41 24.70
N CYS A 436 17.52 8.90 24.67
CA CYS A 436 17.23 7.57 25.20
C CYS A 436 17.78 6.51 24.23
N CYS A 437 19.10 6.29 24.26
CA CYS A 437 19.77 5.34 23.37
C CYS A 437 19.13 3.95 23.45
N LYS A 438 18.73 3.51 24.65
CA LYS A 438 18.03 2.23 24.85
C LYS A 438 16.70 2.18 24.09
N GLY A 439 15.91 3.26 24.12
CA GLY A 439 14.65 3.36 23.38
C GLY A 439 14.87 3.39 21.87
N ALA A 440 15.82 4.20 21.40
CA ALA A 440 16.18 4.28 19.99
C ALA A 440 16.65 2.94 19.43
N LEU A 441 17.58 2.26 20.12
CA LEU A 441 18.11 0.97 19.72
C LEU A 441 17.03 -0.12 19.69
N ARG A 442 16.08 -0.12 20.63
CA ARG A 442 14.93 -1.05 20.59
C ARG A 442 14.11 -0.86 19.32
N MET A 443 13.78 0.38 18.97
CA MET A 443 13.01 0.68 17.76
C MET A 443 13.79 0.32 16.48
N ILE A 444 15.11 0.57 16.46
CA ILE A 444 15.99 0.19 15.34
C ILE A 444 16.01 -1.34 15.17
N PHE A 445 16.22 -2.09 16.25
CA PHE A 445 16.25 -3.56 16.21
C PHE A 445 14.91 -4.12 15.75
N GLN A 446 13.81 -3.53 16.25
CA GLN A 446 12.47 -3.89 15.85
C GLN A 446 12.25 -3.65 14.35
N ALA A 447 12.70 -2.50 13.82
CA ALA A 447 12.57 -2.18 12.40
C ALA A 447 13.33 -3.19 11.51
N VAL A 448 14.58 -3.50 11.83
CA VAL A 448 15.37 -4.48 11.06
C VAL A 448 14.74 -5.87 11.13
N ARG A 449 14.25 -6.28 12.31
CA ARG A 449 13.53 -7.54 12.50
C ARG A 449 12.26 -7.63 11.64
N GLU A 450 11.46 -6.57 11.63
CA GLU A 450 10.25 -6.49 10.80
C GLU A 450 10.57 -6.55 9.30
N LEU A 451 11.68 -5.96 8.87
CA LEU A 451 12.10 -6.07 7.47
C LEU A 451 12.54 -7.50 7.12
N HIS A 452 13.33 -8.13 8.00
CA HIS A 452 13.78 -9.51 7.82
C HIS A 452 12.61 -10.50 7.83
N SER A 453 11.58 -10.27 8.65
CA SER A 453 10.37 -11.12 8.68
C SER A 453 9.51 -10.99 7.41
N LEU A 454 9.60 -9.87 6.69
CA LEU A 454 9.05 -9.71 5.34
C LEU A 454 9.92 -10.40 4.26
N GLY A 455 11.05 -11.01 4.63
CA GLY A 455 11.96 -11.71 3.71
C GLY A 455 12.97 -10.82 3.01
N PHE A 456 13.20 -9.60 3.49
CA PHE A 456 14.11 -8.64 2.87
C PHE A 456 15.26 -8.25 3.80
N ALA A 457 16.45 -8.07 3.23
CA ALA A 457 17.59 -7.42 3.88
C ALA A 457 17.73 -5.98 3.36
N HIS A 458 18.10 -5.04 4.23
CA HIS A 458 18.18 -3.62 3.89
C HIS A 458 19.45 -3.27 3.09
N GLN A 459 20.60 -3.79 3.52
CA GLN A 459 21.93 -3.64 2.90
C GLN A 459 22.49 -2.21 2.88
N ASP A 460 21.89 -1.30 3.66
CA ASP A 460 22.30 0.11 3.74
C ASP A 460 21.80 0.72 5.06
N LEU A 461 22.07 0.05 6.17
CA LEU A 461 21.68 0.53 7.49
C LEU A 461 22.55 1.74 7.88
N HIS A 462 22.10 2.92 7.46
CA HIS A 462 22.75 4.20 7.72
C HIS A 462 21.86 5.07 8.63
N PRO A 463 22.43 5.87 9.55
CA PRO A 463 21.66 6.78 10.41
C PRO A 463 20.66 7.67 9.66
N SER A 464 20.98 8.12 8.45
CA SER A 464 20.08 8.94 7.62
C SER A 464 18.79 8.23 7.21
N ASN A 465 18.76 6.90 7.23
CA ASN A 465 17.63 6.08 6.78
C ASN A 465 16.66 5.76 7.92
N PHE A 466 16.98 6.19 9.15
CA PHE A 466 16.10 6.11 10.31
C PHE A 466 15.46 7.47 10.55
N LEU A 467 14.17 7.57 10.24
CA LEU A 467 13.38 8.79 10.28
C LEU A 467 12.64 8.89 11.61
N ILE A 468 12.58 10.09 12.19
CA ILE A 468 11.98 10.34 13.50
C ILE A 468 10.78 11.27 13.35
N ASP A 469 9.60 10.82 13.79
CA ASP A 469 8.39 11.64 13.79
C ASP A 469 8.32 12.62 14.97
N LEU A 470 7.26 13.43 14.99
CA LEU A 470 7.01 14.42 16.03
C LEU A 470 6.87 13.80 17.44
N GLY A 471 6.46 12.53 17.53
CA GLY A 471 6.33 11.77 18.78
C GLY A 471 7.62 11.08 19.23
N GLY A 472 8.70 11.18 18.46
CA GLY A 472 9.98 10.53 18.74
C GLY A 472 10.05 9.07 18.30
N LYS A 473 9.08 8.57 17.53
CA LYS A 473 9.09 7.20 17.00
C LYS A 473 10.01 7.12 15.79
N ILE A 474 10.80 6.05 15.74
CA ILE A 474 11.77 5.79 14.67
C ILE A 474 11.17 4.84 13.64
N TYR A 475 11.33 5.18 12.37
CA TYR A 475 10.96 4.36 11.21
C TYR A 475 12.18 4.13 10.32
N LEU A 476 12.40 2.89 9.90
CA LEU A 476 13.34 2.57 8.82
C LEU A 476 12.71 2.94 7.47
N ALA A 477 13.51 3.56 6.61
CA ALA A 477 13.12 4.08 5.31
C ALA A 477 14.22 3.86 4.27
N ASP A 478 14.06 4.45 3.08
CA ASP A 478 14.96 4.31 1.92
C ASP A 478 15.16 2.85 1.45
N PHE A 479 14.03 2.17 1.29
CA PHE A 479 13.98 0.79 0.83
C PHE A 479 14.24 0.63 -0.67
N ASP A 480 14.91 1.54 -1.36
CA ASP A 480 15.02 1.57 -2.83
C ASP A 480 15.85 0.37 -3.36
N ASN A 481 16.52 0.48 -4.53
CA ASN A 481 17.26 -0.61 -5.18
C ASN A 481 18.37 -1.30 -4.33
N LYS A 482 18.56 -0.86 -3.08
CA LYS A 482 19.51 -1.43 -2.13
C LYS A 482 18.95 -2.66 -1.41
N ARG A 483 17.63 -2.74 -1.18
CA ARG A 483 17.01 -3.89 -0.50
C ARG A 483 17.15 -5.17 -1.34
N LYS A 484 17.39 -6.31 -0.69
CA LYS A 484 17.55 -7.61 -1.36
C LYS A 484 16.68 -8.68 -0.72
N LEU A 485 16.20 -9.64 -1.51
CA LEU A 485 15.44 -10.79 -1.02
C LEU A 485 16.40 -11.78 -0.32
N ILE A 486 16.01 -12.23 0.87
CA ILE A 486 16.83 -13.12 1.74
C ILE A 486 16.80 -14.58 1.26
N GLU A 487 15.81 -15.00 0.46
CA GLU A 487 15.58 -16.40 0.09
C GLU A 487 16.87 -17.16 -0.31
N GLY A 488 17.32 -18.07 0.56
CA GLY A 488 18.52 -18.89 0.39
C GLY A 488 19.88 -18.19 0.61
N LYS A 489 19.90 -16.96 1.15
CA LYS A 489 21.09 -16.08 1.27
C LYS A 489 21.28 -15.52 2.67
N GLN A 490 21.72 -16.37 3.59
CA GLN A 490 21.97 -15.98 4.98
C GLN A 490 23.06 -14.90 5.10
N GLU A 491 23.99 -14.81 4.13
CA GLU A 491 25.02 -13.77 4.09
C GLU A 491 24.45 -12.33 4.06
N LEU A 492 23.23 -12.14 3.53
CA LEU A 492 22.58 -10.82 3.50
C LEU A 492 22.13 -10.37 4.89
N VAL A 493 21.57 -11.31 5.67
CA VAL A 493 21.17 -11.07 7.06
C VAL A 493 22.41 -10.73 7.89
N ASN A 494 23.48 -11.51 7.71
CA ASN A 494 24.75 -11.31 8.38
C ASN A 494 25.34 -9.90 8.10
N SER A 495 25.33 -9.48 6.84
CA SER A 495 25.77 -8.13 6.46
C SER A 495 24.92 -7.01 7.10
N ASP A 496 23.60 -7.20 7.22
CA ASP A 496 22.74 -6.26 7.94
C ASP A 496 23.07 -6.23 9.45
N LEU A 497 23.35 -7.38 10.07
CA LEU A 497 23.69 -7.46 11.50
C LEU A 497 25.05 -6.82 11.81
N GLU A 498 26.05 -7.00 10.93
CA GLU A 498 27.34 -6.31 11.03
C GLU A 498 27.16 -4.78 10.93
N ALA A 499 26.40 -4.31 9.94
CA ALA A 499 26.08 -2.88 9.79
C ALA A 499 25.30 -2.34 10.99
N LEU A 500 24.40 -3.14 11.55
CA LEU A 500 23.66 -2.82 12.76
C LEU A 500 24.60 -2.70 13.98
N GLY A 501 25.64 -3.54 14.08
CA GLY A 501 26.68 -3.41 15.10
C GLY A 501 27.40 -2.06 15.05
N SER A 502 27.82 -1.61 13.86
CA SER A 502 28.40 -0.28 13.67
C SER A 502 27.40 0.84 14.00
N LEU A 503 26.13 0.67 13.63
CA LEU A 503 25.07 1.63 13.96
C LEU A 503 24.82 1.74 15.47
N VAL A 504 24.87 0.61 16.20
CA VAL A 504 24.78 0.58 17.65
C VAL A 504 25.90 1.41 18.27
N LEU A 505 27.15 1.18 17.86
CA LEU A 505 28.29 1.98 18.33
C LEU A 505 28.11 3.47 18.03
N TYR A 506 27.64 3.82 16.83
CA TYR A 506 27.37 5.20 16.44
C TYR A 506 26.33 5.87 17.35
N VAL A 507 25.23 5.19 17.68
CA VAL A 507 24.21 5.71 18.61
C VAL A 507 24.77 5.86 20.03
N LEU A 508 25.54 4.87 20.50
CA LEU A 508 26.12 4.87 21.85
C LEU A 508 27.17 5.96 22.07
N THR A 509 27.89 6.32 21.01
CA THR A 509 28.90 7.40 21.02
C THR A 509 28.28 8.78 20.74
N GLY A 510 26.97 8.84 20.51
CA GLY A 510 26.22 10.07 20.23
C GLY A 510 26.51 10.66 18.86
N GLY A 511 26.89 9.85 17.88
CA GLY A 511 27.05 10.28 16.48
C GLY A 511 28.16 11.32 16.24
N LYS A 512 29.13 11.43 17.15
CA LYS A 512 30.20 12.46 17.09
C LYS A 512 31.23 12.23 15.99
N LYS A 513 31.39 10.98 15.56
CA LYS A 513 32.28 10.57 14.47
C LYS A 513 31.46 10.00 13.31
N PRO A 514 31.94 10.07 12.06
CA PRO A 514 31.34 9.37 10.94
C PRO A 514 31.19 7.87 11.22
N LEU A 515 30.10 7.24 10.74
CA LEU A 515 29.76 5.84 10.99
C LEU A 515 30.93 4.88 10.71
N GLN A 516 31.70 5.13 9.65
CA GLN A 516 32.82 4.28 9.23
C GLN A 516 34.06 4.37 10.14
N GLN A 517 34.11 5.35 11.04
CA GLN A 517 35.24 5.64 11.92
C GLN A 517 34.96 5.32 13.38
N VAL A 518 33.73 4.89 13.72
CA VAL A 518 33.37 4.58 15.11
C VAL A 518 33.96 3.23 15.49
N SER A 519 34.64 3.18 16.63
CA SER A 519 35.15 1.93 17.22
C SER A 519 34.64 1.72 18.65
N ALA A 520 34.86 0.52 19.19
CA ALA A 520 34.57 0.22 20.59
C ALA A 520 35.37 1.07 21.59
N GLU A 521 36.50 1.65 21.16
CA GLU A 521 37.36 2.51 21.97
C GLU A 521 36.73 3.88 22.23
N ASP A 522 35.75 4.28 21.41
CA ASP A 522 35.02 5.53 21.55
C ASP A 522 33.92 5.48 22.62
N LEU A 523 33.61 4.29 23.14
CA LEU A 523 32.68 4.12 24.25
C LEU A 523 33.30 4.66 25.54
N VAL A 524 32.47 5.34 26.35
CA VAL A 524 32.91 5.89 27.64
C VAL A 524 33.15 4.72 28.61
N ALA A 525 34.42 4.43 28.90
CA ALA A 525 34.83 3.33 29.77
C ALA A 525 34.24 3.41 31.19
N ASP A 526 34.00 4.62 31.71
CA ASP A 526 33.40 4.86 33.02
C ASP A 526 31.85 4.74 33.02
N SER A 527 31.24 4.42 31.88
CA SER A 527 29.79 4.23 31.78
C SER A 527 29.35 2.97 32.52
N PRO A 528 28.26 3.01 33.31
CA PRO A 528 27.73 1.83 34.00
C PRO A 528 27.17 0.76 33.05
N ASP A 529 27.03 1.06 31.77
CA ASP A 529 26.54 0.15 30.73
C ASP A 529 27.66 -0.30 29.77
N TYR A 530 28.94 0.01 30.07
CA TYR A 530 30.07 -0.22 29.15
C TYR A 530 30.24 -1.69 28.75
N ASN A 531 30.28 -2.60 29.72
CA ASN A 531 30.47 -4.04 29.44
C ASN A 531 29.26 -4.61 28.69
N GLU A 532 28.04 -4.22 29.08
CA GLU A 532 26.83 -4.65 28.39
C GLU A 532 26.74 -4.11 26.95
N ALA A 533 27.25 -2.90 26.70
CA ALA A 533 27.31 -2.31 25.37
C ALA A 533 28.32 -3.03 24.47
N LEU A 534 29.51 -3.34 24.98
CA LEU A 534 30.52 -4.11 24.26
C LEU A 534 30.01 -5.51 23.88
N ASP A 535 29.40 -6.20 24.85
CA ASP A 535 28.85 -7.53 24.65
C ASP A 535 27.70 -7.54 23.64
N LEU A 536 26.84 -6.51 23.66
CA LEU A 536 25.76 -6.35 22.68
C LEU A 536 26.30 -6.21 21.25
N VAL A 537 27.34 -5.40 21.06
CA VAL A 537 27.97 -5.20 19.74
C VAL A 537 28.69 -6.48 19.29
N SER A 538 29.39 -7.16 20.21
CA SER A 538 30.04 -8.44 19.92
C SER A 538 29.03 -9.54 19.53
N SER A 539 27.87 -9.57 20.19
CA SER A 539 26.80 -10.52 19.89
C SER A 539 26.19 -10.32 18.50
N LEU A 540 26.12 -9.07 18.02
CA LEU A 540 25.66 -8.75 16.66
C LEU A 540 26.66 -9.21 15.59
N VAL A 541 27.96 -9.02 15.83
CA VAL A 541 29.04 -9.34 14.87
C VAL A 541 29.39 -10.83 14.85
N SER A 542 29.23 -11.53 15.98
CA SER A 542 29.51 -12.96 16.07
C SER A 542 28.46 -13.84 15.40
N HIS A 543 27.37 -13.25 14.88
CA HIS A 543 26.26 -13.97 14.25
C HIS A 543 25.72 -15.05 15.18
N ASP A 544 25.59 -14.75 16.48
CA ASP A 544 24.97 -15.66 17.44
C ASP A 544 23.68 -16.23 16.83
N GLU A 545 23.37 -17.51 17.05
CA GLU A 545 22.26 -18.26 16.43
C GLU A 545 20.86 -17.69 16.75
N GLN A 546 20.81 -16.49 17.31
CA GLN A 546 19.67 -15.85 17.91
C GLN A 546 19.28 -14.63 17.09
N GLY A 547 18.03 -14.66 16.64
CA GLY A 547 17.44 -13.52 15.96
C GLY A 547 17.43 -12.25 16.84
N LEU A 548 17.23 -11.10 16.20
CA LEU A 548 17.14 -9.77 16.81
C LEU A 548 16.16 -9.67 18.01
N GLU A 549 15.19 -10.58 18.11
CA GLU A 549 14.25 -10.65 19.23
C GLU A 549 14.93 -10.96 20.56
N ASP A 550 15.91 -11.87 20.58
CA ASP A 550 16.65 -12.22 21.79
C ASP A 550 17.61 -11.10 22.18
N LEU A 551 18.21 -10.42 21.20
CA LEU A 551 19.09 -9.27 21.44
C LEU A 551 18.32 -8.08 22.02
N SER A 552 17.02 -7.92 21.72
CA SER A 552 16.19 -6.89 22.36
C SER A 552 16.00 -7.09 23.87
N LYS A 553 16.21 -8.33 24.35
CA LYS A 553 16.16 -8.71 25.78
C LYS A 553 17.53 -8.67 26.46
N HIS A 554 18.58 -8.28 25.75
CA HIS A 554 19.96 -8.23 26.24
C HIS A 554 20.12 -7.37 27.52
N PRO A 555 21.05 -7.73 28.44
CA PRO A 555 21.28 -6.97 29.68
C PRO A 555 21.59 -5.48 29.52
N TYR A 556 22.04 -5.06 28.33
CA TYR A 556 22.18 -3.65 27.98
C TYR A 556 20.87 -2.86 28.20
N PHE A 557 19.73 -3.45 27.82
CA PHE A 557 18.42 -2.84 27.94
C PHE A 557 17.82 -2.89 29.36
N TRP A 558 18.49 -3.56 30.30
CA TRP A 558 18.02 -3.68 31.67
C TRP A 558 18.35 -2.41 32.48
N SER A 559 17.47 -2.08 33.43
CA SER A 559 17.79 -1.08 34.44
C SER A 559 18.83 -1.62 35.43
N LYS A 560 19.53 -0.74 36.16
CA LYS A 560 20.44 -1.14 37.25
C LYS A 560 19.75 -2.11 38.22
N GLN A 561 18.50 -1.82 38.58
CA GLN A 561 17.70 -2.66 39.47
C GLN A 561 17.36 -4.03 38.86
N THR A 562 17.04 -4.07 37.56
CA THR A 562 16.76 -5.31 36.85
C THR A 562 17.98 -6.22 36.81
N ARG A 563 19.18 -5.67 36.53
CA ARG A 563 20.45 -6.42 36.57
C ARG A 563 20.72 -7.00 37.96
N PHE A 564 20.51 -6.18 38.98
CA PHE A 564 20.69 -6.62 40.37
C PHE A 564 19.70 -7.74 40.76
N ASN A 565 18.42 -7.58 40.41
CA ASN A 565 17.39 -8.60 40.65
C ASN A 565 17.66 -9.90 39.87
N PHE A 566 18.19 -9.81 38.65
CA PHE A 566 18.61 -10.97 37.87
C PHE A 566 19.66 -11.80 38.62
N LEU A 567 20.74 -11.17 39.11
CA LEU A 567 21.80 -11.85 39.86
C LEU A 567 21.24 -12.57 41.12
N LYS A 568 20.33 -11.91 41.86
CA LYS A 568 19.65 -12.51 43.01
C LYS A 568 18.79 -13.72 42.62
N THR A 569 18.06 -13.59 41.52
CA THR A 569 17.16 -14.63 41.01
C THR A 569 17.95 -15.87 40.57
N VAL A 570 19.10 -15.68 39.90
CA VAL A 570 19.99 -16.78 39.52
C VAL A 570 20.46 -17.54 40.75
N TRP A 571 20.91 -16.85 41.81
CA TRP A 571 21.23 -17.52 43.08
C TRP A 571 20.06 -18.35 43.61
N ASN A 572 18.86 -17.77 43.66
CA ASN A 572 17.67 -18.45 44.17
C ASN A 572 17.31 -19.71 43.36
N LYS A 573 17.57 -19.72 42.05
CA LYS A 573 17.36 -20.88 41.17
C LYS A 573 18.41 -21.98 41.40
N ILE A 574 19.66 -21.63 41.68
CA ILE A 574 20.76 -22.60 41.81
C ILE A 574 21.04 -23.06 43.25
N LYS A 575 20.46 -22.41 44.25
CA LYS A 575 20.78 -22.64 45.67
C LYS A 575 20.55 -24.09 46.13
N ASP A 576 19.66 -24.85 45.50
CA ASP A 576 19.34 -26.23 45.90
C ASP A 576 20.01 -27.29 45.00
N LEU A 577 20.78 -26.88 43.98
CA LEU A 577 21.49 -27.80 43.10
C LEU A 577 22.68 -28.48 43.79
N HIS A 578 22.86 -29.77 43.54
CA HIS A 578 23.97 -30.57 44.09
C HIS A 578 25.34 -30.11 43.57
N ASN A 579 25.44 -29.75 42.27
CA ASN A 579 26.67 -29.22 41.66
C ASN A 579 26.46 -27.82 41.07
N ARG A 580 26.35 -26.81 41.93
CA ARG A 580 26.12 -25.40 41.53
C ARG A 580 27.22 -24.82 40.64
N LYS A 581 28.44 -25.36 40.70
CA LYS A 581 29.58 -24.87 39.91
C LYS A 581 29.45 -25.24 38.43
N ALA A 582 28.79 -26.37 38.12
CA ALA A 582 28.56 -26.80 36.75
C ALA A 582 27.72 -25.81 35.93
N VAL A 583 26.88 -25.01 36.59
CA VAL A 583 26.07 -23.97 35.95
C VAL A 583 26.93 -22.97 35.17
N PHE A 584 28.11 -22.63 35.69
CA PHE A 584 29.02 -21.64 35.13
C PHE A 584 30.24 -22.27 34.42
N GLN A 585 30.20 -23.58 34.15
CA GLN A 585 31.29 -24.35 33.53
C GLN A 585 30.79 -25.02 32.25
N ALA A 586 30.35 -24.22 31.27
CA ALA A 586 29.86 -24.75 30.00
C ALA A 586 31.00 -25.38 29.17
N PRO A 587 30.72 -26.41 28.33
CA PRO A 587 31.75 -27.10 27.52
C PRO A 587 32.51 -26.17 26.57
N ASN A 588 31.88 -25.07 26.14
CA ASN A 588 32.42 -24.09 25.19
C ASN A 588 32.80 -22.75 25.84
N ALA A 589 32.78 -22.65 27.18
CA ALA A 589 33.10 -21.41 27.87
C ALA A 589 34.61 -21.11 27.79
N THR A 590 34.97 -20.06 27.08
CA THR A 590 36.35 -19.57 26.95
C THR A 590 36.73 -18.56 28.04
N GLU A 591 35.76 -17.97 28.74
CA GLU A 591 35.99 -16.90 29.70
C GLU A 591 36.14 -17.39 31.14
N SER A 592 37.26 -17.04 31.77
CA SER A 592 37.46 -17.24 33.21
C SER A 592 36.64 -16.23 34.02
N PHE A 593 36.17 -16.64 35.21
CA PHE A 593 35.46 -15.75 36.14
C PHE A 593 36.25 -14.45 36.39
N PRO A 594 35.68 -13.27 36.09
CA PRO A 594 36.43 -12.00 36.10
C PRO A 594 36.94 -11.55 37.47
N TYR A 595 36.42 -12.12 38.57
CA TYR A 595 36.69 -11.63 39.93
C TYR A 595 37.27 -12.71 40.87
N PRO A 596 38.50 -13.20 40.60
CA PRO A 596 39.12 -14.29 41.39
C PRO A 596 39.49 -13.90 42.83
N SER A 597 39.32 -12.63 43.22
CA SER A 597 39.59 -12.13 44.58
C SER A 597 38.52 -11.14 45.06
N TRP A 598 37.27 -11.30 44.62
CA TRP A 598 36.16 -10.38 44.92
C TRP A 598 35.97 -10.07 46.41
N THR A 599 36.30 -11.01 47.32
CA THR A 599 36.17 -10.78 48.77
C THR A 599 37.04 -9.63 49.28
N LYS A 600 38.09 -9.24 48.54
CA LYS A 600 38.96 -8.10 48.88
C LYS A 600 38.37 -6.75 48.46
N GLU A 601 37.45 -6.75 47.50
CA GLU A 601 36.80 -5.55 46.93
C GLU A 601 35.59 -5.10 47.75
N ILE A 602 35.00 -6.01 48.53
CA ILE A 602 33.87 -5.72 49.43
C ILE A 602 34.36 -4.95 50.66
N ASN A 603 33.55 -4.02 51.14
CA ASN A 603 33.81 -3.31 52.40
C ASN A 603 34.02 -4.33 53.55
N LYS A 604 35.18 -4.27 54.21
CA LYS A 604 35.60 -5.25 55.22
C LYS A 604 34.60 -5.40 56.37
N ASP A 605 33.99 -4.31 56.80
CA ASP A 605 33.01 -4.35 57.88
C ASP A 605 31.71 -5.00 57.45
N VAL A 606 31.29 -4.76 56.20
CA VAL A 606 30.11 -5.37 55.60
C VAL A 606 30.34 -6.87 55.43
N LEU A 607 31.49 -7.28 54.89
CA LEU A 607 31.83 -8.69 54.77
C LEU A 607 31.86 -9.38 56.14
N ASN A 608 32.45 -8.74 57.17
CA ASN A 608 32.48 -9.28 58.53
C ASN A 608 31.07 -9.45 59.12
N ILE A 609 30.15 -8.49 58.90
CA ILE A 609 28.75 -8.62 59.31
C ILE A 609 28.09 -9.82 58.62
N MET A 610 28.38 -10.02 57.33
CA MET A 610 27.80 -11.10 56.53
C MET A 610 28.38 -12.49 56.87
N GLU A 611 29.64 -12.56 57.29
CA GLU A 611 30.30 -13.81 57.71
C GLU A 611 29.96 -14.21 59.14
N ASN A 612 29.69 -13.22 60.02
CA ASN A 612 29.41 -13.40 61.44
C ASN A 612 28.04 -12.81 61.83
N PRO A 613 26.92 -13.40 61.37
CA PRO A 613 25.59 -12.89 61.66
C PRO A 613 25.23 -13.03 63.14
N LYS A 614 24.51 -12.05 63.70
CA LYS A 614 24.05 -12.06 65.11
C LYS A 614 23.11 -13.23 65.44
N LYS A 615 22.42 -13.78 64.42
CA LYS A 615 21.56 -14.98 64.52
C LYS A 615 21.91 -15.90 63.34
N GLY A 616 22.43 -17.09 63.61
CA GLY A 616 22.79 -18.07 62.59
C GLY A 616 24.19 -18.68 62.80
N ARG A 617 24.60 -19.56 61.88
CA ARG A 617 25.97 -20.10 61.84
C ARG A 617 26.88 -19.16 61.06
N SER A 618 28.11 -18.99 61.52
CA SER A 618 29.16 -18.30 60.78
C SER A 618 29.38 -18.97 59.42
N PHE A 619 29.52 -18.18 58.35
CA PHE A 619 29.73 -18.67 57.01
C PHE A 619 30.85 -17.88 56.35
N LYS A 620 31.89 -18.56 55.85
CA LYS A 620 33.01 -17.93 55.17
C LYS A 620 32.82 -17.98 53.66
N TYR A 621 32.84 -16.84 52.99
CA TYR A 621 32.68 -16.78 51.54
C TYR A 621 34.00 -17.17 50.85
N SER A 622 33.92 -17.96 49.78
CA SER A 622 35.06 -18.27 48.92
C SER A 622 35.04 -17.43 47.64
N ASN A 623 36.21 -17.19 47.05
CA ASN A 623 36.35 -16.38 45.82
C ASN A 623 35.89 -17.13 44.56
N ASN A 624 34.59 -17.42 44.47
CA ASN A 624 33.94 -18.00 43.31
C ASN A 624 32.62 -17.26 43.00
N VAL A 625 32.10 -17.45 41.77
CA VAL A 625 30.86 -16.79 41.31
C VAL A 625 29.65 -17.16 42.17
N THR A 626 29.52 -18.43 42.59
CA THR A 626 28.36 -18.88 43.37
C THR A 626 28.25 -18.19 44.73
N ASP A 627 29.38 -17.99 45.41
CA ASP A 627 29.43 -17.32 46.71
C ASP A 627 29.27 -15.79 46.57
N LEU A 628 29.70 -15.19 45.46
CA LEU A 628 29.42 -13.79 45.16
C LEU A 628 27.91 -13.55 44.94
N LEU A 629 27.26 -14.42 44.15
CA LEU A 629 25.80 -14.36 43.94
C LEU A 629 25.03 -14.59 45.25
N ARG A 630 25.50 -15.53 46.08
CA ARG A 630 24.97 -15.76 47.43
C ARG A 630 25.10 -14.52 48.31
N LEU A 631 26.26 -13.87 48.30
CA LEU A 631 26.48 -12.64 49.07
C LEU A 631 25.52 -11.55 48.62
N ILE A 632 25.41 -11.31 47.31
CA ILE A 632 24.53 -10.31 46.71
C ILE A 632 23.08 -10.50 47.20
N ARG A 633 22.55 -11.72 47.11
CA ARG A 633 21.19 -12.03 47.58
C ARG A 633 21.05 -11.87 49.10
N ASN A 634 22.01 -12.39 49.86
CA ASN A 634 21.90 -12.36 51.32
C ASN A 634 22.05 -10.95 51.90
N LEU A 635 22.83 -10.10 51.24
CA LEU A 635 23.05 -8.72 51.64
C LEU A 635 21.79 -7.87 51.42
N ASP A 636 21.11 -8.08 50.29
CA ASP A 636 19.83 -7.43 49.97
C ASP A 636 18.72 -7.74 50.98
N GLU A 637 18.65 -8.99 51.46
CA GLU A 637 17.67 -9.42 52.45
C GLU A 637 18.11 -9.20 53.92
N HIS A 638 19.29 -8.61 54.15
CA HIS A 638 19.84 -8.50 55.49
C HIS A 638 19.15 -7.38 56.29
N PRO A 639 18.63 -7.65 57.51
CA PRO A 639 17.84 -6.68 58.28
C PRO A 639 18.68 -5.57 58.95
N ASP A 640 20.01 -5.58 58.79
CA ASP A 640 20.92 -4.66 59.49
C ASP A 640 21.13 -3.38 58.68
N ILE A 641 20.46 -2.31 59.11
CA ILE A 641 20.49 -0.98 58.50
C ILE A 641 21.92 -0.41 58.41
N ARG A 642 22.86 -0.88 59.25
CA ARG A 642 24.27 -0.46 59.20
C ARG A 642 24.96 -0.83 57.89
N ILE A 643 24.46 -1.85 57.18
CA ILE A 643 24.96 -2.24 55.86
C ILE A 643 24.60 -1.16 54.84
N SER A 644 23.31 -0.81 54.71
CA SER A 644 22.84 0.23 53.79
C SER A 644 23.45 1.60 54.09
N ASN A 645 23.68 1.93 55.37
CA ASN A 645 24.38 3.17 55.75
C ASN A 645 25.84 3.23 55.25
N LYS A 646 26.49 2.08 55.01
CA LYS A 646 27.89 2.01 54.56
C LYS A 646 28.03 1.96 53.04
N ILE A 647 27.11 1.28 52.36
CA ILE A 647 27.25 1.01 50.92
C ILE A 647 26.25 1.76 50.05
N GLY A 648 25.26 2.42 50.65
CA GLY A 648 24.23 3.16 49.91
C GLY A 648 23.26 2.22 49.20
N ASP A 649 22.92 2.56 47.95
CA ASP A 649 22.09 1.70 47.09
C ASP A 649 22.86 0.41 46.73
N HIS A 650 22.26 -0.74 47.03
CA HIS A 650 22.93 -2.03 46.87
C HIS A 650 23.19 -2.33 45.39
N ALA A 651 22.23 -2.03 44.50
CA ALA A 651 22.38 -2.26 43.07
C ALA A 651 23.54 -1.44 42.49
N GLU A 652 23.62 -0.15 42.83
CA GLU A 652 24.71 0.74 42.43
C GLU A 652 26.05 0.31 43.01
N TYR A 653 26.10 -0.08 44.29
CA TYR A 653 27.31 -0.57 44.94
C TYR A 653 27.90 -1.79 44.21
N PHE A 654 27.08 -2.79 43.93
CA PHE A 654 27.54 -4.03 43.31
C PHE A 654 27.87 -3.86 41.82
N LEU A 655 27.06 -3.10 41.07
CA LEU A 655 27.36 -2.85 39.66
C LEU A 655 28.61 -1.99 39.47
N LYS A 656 28.94 -1.12 40.44
CA LYS A 656 30.18 -0.36 40.44
C LYS A 656 31.41 -1.22 40.76
N LEU A 657 31.32 -2.11 41.74
CA LEU A 657 32.43 -2.99 42.11
C LEU A 657 32.66 -4.12 41.10
N PHE A 658 31.59 -4.64 40.51
CA PHE A 658 31.63 -5.80 39.62
C PHE A 658 30.90 -5.53 38.29
N PRO A 659 31.39 -4.57 37.48
CA PRO A 659 30.68 -4.09 36.28
C PRO A 659 30.55 -5.13 35.16
N ALA A 660 31.31 -6.22 35.17
CA ALA A 660 31.24 -7.31 34.19
C ALA A 660 30.44 -8.53 34.71
N LEU A 661 30.00 -8.52 35.97
CA LEU A 661 29.37 -9.69 36.60
C LEU A 661 28.04 -10.07 35.93
N THR A 662 27.21 -9.09 35.56
CA THR A 662 25.91 -9.32 34.91
C THR A 662 26.08 -10.06 33.59
N ILE A 663 26.96 -9.56 32.71
CA ILE A 663 27.25 -10.17 31.41
C ILE A 663 27.88 -11.54 31.57
N TYR A 664 28.87 -11.69 32.47
CA TYR A 664 29.49 -12.99 32.73
C TYR A 664 28.45 -14.04 33.13
N VAL A 665 27.55 -13.72 34.06
CA VAL A 665 26.49 -14.63 34.51
C VAL A 665 25.49 -14.91 33.39
N TYR A 666 25.08 -13.90 32.65
CA TYR A 666 24.16 -14.03 31.52
C TYR A 666 24.73 -14.95 30.44
N ASN A 667 25.95 -14.70 29.97
CA ASN A 667 26.61 -15.50 28.94
C ASN A 667 26.89 -16.92 29.42
N SER A 668 27.35 -17.10 30.66
CA SER A 668 27.57 -18.43 31.25
C SER A 668 26.30 -19.29 31.26
N LEU A 669 25.15 -18.70 31.59
CA LEU A 669 23.87 -19.40 31.58
C LEU A 669 23.43 -19.74 30.16
N ARG A 670 23.59 -18.81 29.20
CA ARG A 670 23.14 -19.02 27.81
C ARG A 670 23.97 -20.04 27.05
N GLN A 671 25.28 -20.05 27.27
CA GLN A 671 26.20 -21.02 26.68
C GLN A 671 26.04 -22.42 27.29
N ASN A 672 25.25 -22.55 28.37
CA ASN A 672 24.98 -23.82 29.01
C ASN A 672 23.58 -24.35 28.64
N PRO A 673 23.45 -25.37 27.78
CA PRO A 673 22.15 -25.85 27.29
C PRO A 673 21.19 -26.28 28.40
N GLU A 674 21.72 -26.83 29.50
CA GLU A 674 20.91 -27.30 30.64
C GLU A 674 20.28 -26.12 31.41
N TYR A 675 20.98 -24.98 31.50
CA TYR A 675 20.58 -23.83 32.34
C TYR A 675 20.24 -22.56 31.54
N ARG A 676 20.17 -22.62 30.21
CA ARG A 676 19.85 -21.47 29.34
C ARG A 676 18.56 -20.76 29.74
N HIS A 677 17.53 -21.52 30.10
CA HIS A 677 16.25 -21.00 30.58
C HIS A 677 16.33 -20.19 31.89
N PHE A 678 17.46 -20.23 32.61
CA PHE A 678 17.68 -19.38 33.78
C PHE A 678 18.06 -17.94 33.40
N ALA A 679 18.58 -17.71 32.20
CA ALA A 679 18.89 -16.39 31.65
C ALA A 679 17.63 -15.59 31.27
N ASP A 680 16.51 -16.29 31.02
CA ASP A 680 15.25 -15.66 30.65
C ASP A 680 14.61 -14.95 31.86
N ILE A 681 14.42 -13.64 31.73
CA ILE A 681 13.64 -12.85 32.67
C ILE A 681 12.17 -12.91 32.22
N GLN A 682 11.33 -13.64 32.96
CA GLN A 682 9.89 -13.42 32.88
C GLN A 682 9.62 -12.05 33.50
N TYR A 683 9.24 -11.07 32.68
CA TYR A 683 8.75 -9.78 33.18
C TYR A 683 7.34 -9.99 33.75
N PRO A 684 7.07 -9.76 35.05
CA PRO A 684 5.79 -9.21 35.43
C PRO A 684 5.90 -7.68 35.29
N PHE A 685 4.95 -7.09 34.57
CA PHE A 685 4.70 -5.64 34.39
C PHE A 685 5.45 -4.93 33.25
N LEU A 686 4.68 -4.75 32.16
CA LEU A 686 4.69 -3.61 31.23
C LEU A 686 4.55 -2.28 31.97
#